data_AF-A0A3E0GYU1-F1
#
_entry.id   AF-A0A3E0GYU1-F1
#
_cell.length_a   1.000
_cell.length_b   1.000
_cell.length_c   1.000
_cell.angle_alpha   90.00
_cell.angle_beta   90.00
_cell.angle_gamma   90.00
#
_symmetry.space_group_name_H-M   'P 1'
#
loop_
_entity.id
_entity.type
_entity.pdbx_description
1 polymer ?
#
loop_
_entity_poly.entity_id
_entity_poly.type
_entity_poly.pdbx_seq_one_letter_code
_entity_poly.pdbx_strand_id
1 'polypeptide(L)'
;MVSALALLPVPIATAATGPATVVPIRVTGDPAKRFNLVVLGDGYTTADMPKFRADVDRHMNVLFTFEPFKSYRNYINVYSVEIPSAESGVSCDPDLTSPQRNTPLHMAFWSGCDPNGVQRALGMDGDAATAYANLVPGTTDANRQILAIANSTTYGGVGGTYATASGGNAMSSLITPHELGHSLGGLQDEYDYYARGVRGGAYTGGEPDSVHHTLLTEQEMKDQQKKWWRWLGEPSEAGGTIGRYESGMYSGSGVWRPSAHSIMKTLGYPYDQVGREDMTKQISAKTSIVQDTTPMAKAIGADRVVWVEPMHPNSHPLTITWSLDGKQLSANGQQLDLRPLNLKGKHKLTATVVDPTDFVRDPAIRQALTNTHAWSVDASIKTPPTTTPVTFTDTTETDRPVGADEVVFADTTHPSNQVVPVRWALDGKSLASTANDLDLKALRLTGTHTLTAAVGTDTRSWAVDATDPTTDYQLSNSLLTVRKADGTSEYVYNGPFTMKLTAADDRTGALTSEFRTDGDGWFNYFGWPSDSTSPWHFTPSGTEIDHLVYGKLGKPRLSPWDDPTPSYGQHTIEYRTTDAAGNTATAKSFQVNLLPAPPACTNTITGSHDGAIVVTDGVTCLDHAQLHGAIVVQPGASLVATGSTITGGISAANADSVELLDTTVRGAATIAGTAHDVTIVGGSVQGALALSGNNTGARQPVVAGVSVTGALTCVGNSPAPSNIAAPNTVRGGALGQCSSL
;
A
#
# COMPACT_ATOMS: atom_id res chain seq x y z
N MET A 1 20.32 28.94 -36.95
CA MET A 1 18.93 29.45 -36.97
C MET A 1 18.13 28.59 -37.91
N VAL A 2 17.48 27.55 -37.39
CA VAL A 2 16.59 26.67 -38.15
C VAL A 2 15.37 26.41 -37.27
N SER A 3 14.19 26.62 -37.85
CA SER A 3 12.90 26.82 -37.22
C SER A 3 12.37 25.62 -36.43
N ALA A 4 11.81 25.91 -35.26
CA ALA A 4 10.84 25.07 -34.58
C ALA A 4 9.56 24.98 -35.43
N LEU A 5 9.21 23.78 -35.88
CA LEU A 5 7.86 23.53 -36.41
C LEU A 5 6.91 23.45 -35.21
N ALA A 6 6.11 24.50 -35.03
CA ALA A 6 4.91 24.44 -34.23
C ALA A 6 3.90 23.51 -34.93
N LEU A 7 3.57 22.40 -34.29
CA LEU A 7 2.43 21.57 -34.67
C LEU A 7 1.16 22.39 -34.41
N LEU A 8 0.50 22.80 -35.49
CA LEU A 8 -0.82 23.45 -35.44
C LEU A 8 -1.90 22.40 -35.12
N PRO A 9 -2.96 22.77 -34.38
CA PRO A 9 -4.10 21.88 -34.14
C PRO A 9 -4.84 21.63 -35.45
N VAL A 10 -5.01 20.37 -35.83
CA VAL A 10 -5.90 19.99 -36.94
C VAL A 10 -7.33 19.93 -36.41
N PRO A 11 -8.30 20.68 -36.97
CA PRO A 11 -9.69 20.58 -36.56
C PRO A 11 -10.32 19.34 -37.22
N ILE A 12 -10.62 18.32 -36.42
CA ILE A 12 -11.43 17.19 -36.85
C ILE A 12 -12.91 17.58 -36.68
N ALA A 13 -13.71 17.34 -37.73
CA ALA A 13 -15.13 17.68 -37.79
C ALA A 13 -15.94 16.94 -36.71
N THR A 14 -16.88 17.68 -36.12
CA THR A 14 -17.69 17.39 -34.93
C THR A 14 -18.78 16.32 -35.10
N ALA A 15 -18.94 15.47 -34.08
CA ALA A 15 -20.26 15.11 -33.54
C ALA A 15 -20.18 14.72 -32.03
N ALA A 16 -21.00 15.41 -31.22
CA ALA A 16 -21.58 15.07 -29.91
C ALA A 16 -20.75 15.05 -28.60
N THR A 17 -19.49 15.50 -28.53
CA THR A 17 -18.83 15.74 -27.24
C THR A 17 -18.81 17.23 -26.89
N GLY A 18 -19.06 17.57 -25.62
CA GLY A 18 -18.88 18.93 -25.08
C GLY A 18 -17.41 19.37 -25.10
N PRO A 19 -17.07 20.59 -24.65
CA PRO A 19 -15.68 21.03 -24.58
C PRO A 19 -14.86 20.03 -23.76
N ALA A 20 -13.75 19.53 -24.31
CA ALA A 20 -12.83 18.63 -23.62
C ALA A 20 -11.39 18.83 -24.11
N THR A 21 -10.43 18.59 -23.23
CA THR A 21 -8.99 18.69 -23.55
C THR A 21 -8.30 17.38 -23.17
N VAL A 22 -7.61 16.75 -24.12
CA VAL A 22 -6.75 15.60 -23.85
C VAL A 22 -5.38 16.10 -23.39
N VAL A 23 -4.96 15.67 -22.20
CA VAL A 23 -3.67 16.01 -21.61
C VAL A 23 -2.87 14.72 -21.41
N PRO A 24 -1.72 14.57 -22.08
CA PRO A 24 -0.80 13.49 -21.78
C PRO A 24 -0.24 13.68 -20.36
N ILE A 25 -0.44 12.68 -19.50
CA ILE A 25 0.13 12.65 -18.15
C ILE A 25 1.44 11.89 -18.17
N ARG A 26 1.47 10.77 -18.91
CA ARG A 26 2.66 9.95 -19.10
C ARG A 26 2.58 9.17 -20.40
N VAL A 27 3.59 9.25 -21.26
CA VAL A 27 3.57 8.59 -22.58
C VAL A 27 4.89 7.85 -22.80
N THR A 28 4.81 6.53 -22.65
CA THR A 28 5.94 5.61 -22.72
C THR A 28 6.12 5.00 -24.11
N GLY A 29 5.31 5.42 -25.09
CA GLY A 29 5.40 5.00 -26.49
C GLY A 29 4.12 5.24 -27.28
N ASP A 30 4.10 4.77 -28.53
CA ASP A 30 2.93 4.88 -29.43
C ASP A 30 1.68 4.26 -28.75
N PRO A 31 0.57 5.02 -28.61
CA PRO A 31 -0.68 4.52 -28.05
C PRO A 31 -1.20 3.23 -28.70
N ALA A 32 -0.94 3.01 -29.99
CA ALA A 32 -1.35 1.79 -30.67
C ALA A 32 -0.60 0.54 -30.18
N LYS A 33 0.56 0.71 -29.53
CA LYS A 33 1.43 -0.37 -29.03
C LYS A 33 1.65 -0.32 -27.51
N ARG A 34 0.78 0.37 -26.78
CA ARG A 34 0.83 0.47 -25.31
C ARG A 34 -0.51 0.11 -24.72
N PHE A 35 -0.50 -0.26 -23.44
CA PHE A 35 -1.69 -0.17 -22.61
C PHE A 35 -1.97 1.31 -22.36
N ASN A 36 -3.19 1.78 -22.58
CA ASN A 36 -3.59 3.17 -22.35
C ASN A 36 -4.62 3.25 -21.21
N LEU A 37 -4.23 3.89 -20.11
CA LEU A 37 -5.15 4.30 -19.06
C LEU A 37 -5.67 5.70 -19.37
N VAL A 38 -6.97 5.82 -19.61
CA VAL A 38 -7.62 7.10 -19.90
C VAL A 38 -8.44 7.53 -18.68
N VAL A 39 -8.05 8.66 -18.08
CA VAL A 39 -8.65 9.22 -16.88
C VAL A 39 -9.60 10.35 -17.25
N LEU A 40 -10.88 10.24 -16.90
CA LEU A 40 -11.91 11.24 -17.18
C LEU A 40 -12.29 11.97 -15.89
N GLY A 41 -12.50 13.28 -15.95
CA GLY A 41 -13.03 14.06 -14.82
C GLY A 41 -14.52 14.34 -14.98
N ASP A 42 -15.29 14.21 -13.90
CA ASP A 42 -16.72 14.60 -13.85
C ASP A 42 -17.05 15.40 -12.60
N GLY A 43 -17.97 16.36 -12.73
CA GLY A 43 -18.33 17.30 -11.67
C GLY A 43 -17.26 18.35 -11.38
N TYR A 44 -16.21 18.47 -12.20
CA TYR A 44 -15.23 19.55 -12.10
C TYR A 44 -15.59 20.66 -13.08
N THR A 45 -15.91 21.85 -12.59
CA THR A 45 -16.10 23.03 -13.46
C THR A 45 -14.77 23.51 -14.04
N THR A 46 -14.80 24.48 -14.96
CA THR A 46 -13.57 25.13 -15.44
C THR A 46 -12.70 25.68 -14.28
N ALA A 47 -13.33 26.18 -13.20
CA ALA A 47 -12.62 26.67 -12.03
C ALA A 47 -12.00 25.54 -11.17
N ASP A 48 -12.56 24.32 -11.26
CA ASP A 48 -12.09 23.15 -10.52
C ASP A 48 -11.03 22.34 -11.27
N MET A 49 -10.67 22.69 -12.52
CA MET A 49 -9.66 21.95 -13.29
C MET A 49 -8.31 21.81 -12.57
N PRO A 50 -7.78 22.80 -11.84
CA PRO A 50 -6.59 22.61 -11.01
C PRO A 50 -6.76 21.52 -9.94
N LYS A 51 -7.97 21.39 -9.37
CA LYS A 51 -8.31 20.32 -8.42
C LYS A 51 -8.36 18.96 -9.11
N PHE A 52 -8.97 18.86 -10.30
CA PHE A 52 -8.98 17.62 -11.08
C PHE A 52 -7.55 17.14 -11.38
N ARG A 53 -6.66 18.03 -11.81
CA ARG A 53 -5.25 17.69 -12.06
C ARG A 53 -4.57 17.16 -10.79
N ALA A 54 -4.77 17.83 -9.65
CA ALA A 54 -4.22 17.38 -8.38
C ALA A 54 -4.78 16.02 -7.94
N ASP A 55 -6.06 15.74 -8.20
CA ASP A 55 -6.67 14.44 -7.95
C ASP A 55 -6.09 13.36 -8.88
N VAL A 56 -5.95 13.64 -10.19
CA VAL A 56 -5.29 12.72 -11.14
C VAL A 56 -3.86 12.42 -10.68
N ASP A 57 -3.07 13.44 -10.36
CA ASP A 57 -1.68 13.27 -9.92
C ASP A 57 -1.61 12.38 -8.69
N ARG A 58 -2.43 12.65 -7.67
CA ARG A 58 -2.46 11.84 -6.44
C ARG A 58 -2.88 10.39 -6.70
N HIS A 59 -3.90 10.17 -7.53
CA HIS A 59 -4.36 8.81 -7.87
C HIS A 59 -3.29 8.04 -8.66
N MET A 60 -2.61 8.67 -9.62
CA MET A 60 -1.56 8.01 -10.41
C MET A 60 -0.31 7.74 -9.57
N ASN A 61 0.07 8.67 -8.70
CA ASN A 61 1.21 8.47 -7.80
C ASN A 61 0.99 7.28 -6.88
N VAL A 62 -0.19 7.14 -6.28
CA VAL A 62 -0.52 5.96 -5.46
C VAL A 62 -0.63 4.71 -6.32
N LEU A 63 -1.30 4.74 -7.48
CA LEU A 63 -1.40 3.56 -8.35
C LEU A 63 -0.04 2.96 -8.69
N PHE A 64 0.95 3.80 -9.00
CA PHE A 64 2.30 3.35 -9.35
C PHE A 64 3.17 2.94 -8.14
N THR A 65 2.66 3.00 -6.91
CA THR A 65 3.30 2.32 -5.76
C THR A 65 2.80 0.89 -5.57
N PHE A 66 1.70 0.49 -6.22
CA PHE A 66 1.14 -0.86 -6.12
C PHE A 66 1.71 -1.76 -7.21
N GLU A 67 2.12 -2.97 -6.82
CA GLU A 67 2.40 -4.01 -7.81
C GLU A 67 1.09 -4.59 -8.36
N PRO A 68 1.00 -4.91 -9.67
CA PRO A 68 2.07 -4.89 -10.66
C PRO A 68 2.22 -3.55 -11.42
N PHE A 69 1.40 -2.54 -11.16
CA PHE A 69 1.49 -1.24 -11.86
C PHE A 69 2.87 -0.58 -11.69
N LYS A 70 3.50 -0.70 -10.51
CA LYS A 70 4.86 -0.25 -10.24
C LYS A 70 5.86 -0.88 -11.21
N SER A 71 5.94 -2.21 -11.27
CA SER A 71 6.87 -2.94 -12.15
C SER A 71 6.62 -2.72 -13.64
N TYR A 72 5.35 -2.62 -14.05
CA TYR A 72 4.94 -2.55 -15.46
C TYR A 72 4.63 -1.14 -15.94
N ARG A 73 4.98 -0.10 -15.18
CA ARG A 73 4.60 1.29 -15.50
C ARG A 73 5.03 1.74 -16.91
N ASN A 74 6.06 1.15 -17.52
CA ASN A 74 6.52 1.48 -18.87
C ASN A 74 5.62 0.88 -19.97
N TYR A 75 4.71 -0.02 -19.61
CA TYR A 75 3.72 -0.58 -20.52
C TYR A 75 2.53 0.37 -20.70
N ILE A 76 2.44 1.38 -19.83
CA ILE A 76 1.23 2.17 -19.61
C ILE A 76 1.46 3.61 -20.05
N ASN A 77 0.69 4.04 -21.05
CA ASN A 77 0.42 5.44 -21.29
C ASN A 77 -0.73 5.88 -20.38
N VAL A 78 -0.63 7.09 -19.82
CA VAL A 78 -1.70 7.74 -19.04
C VAL A 78 -2.08 9.04 -19.73
N TYR A 79 -3.37 9.16 -20.03
CA TYR A 79 -3.98 10.39 -20.55
C TYR A 79 -5.08 10.84 -19.60
N SER A 80 -5.14 12.11 -19.29
CA SER A 80 -6.35 12.69 -18.72
C SER A 80 -7.17 13.38 -19.81
N VAL A 81 -8.50 13.30 -19.69
CA VAL A 81 -9.43 14.06 -20.50
C VAL A 81 -10.14 15.02 -19.56
N GLU A 82 -9.79 16.29 -19.67
CA GLU A 82 -10.40 17.38 -18.90
C GLU A 82 -11.75 17.71 -19.52
N ILE A 83 -12.84 17.44 -18.78
CA ILE A 83 -14.21 17.64 -19.25
C ILE A 83 -14.90 18.64 -18.31
N PRO A 84 -14.90 19.96 -18.62
CA PRO A 84 -15.56 20.95 -17.79
C PRO A 84 -17.06 20.67 -17.63
N SER A 85 -17.46 20.44 -16.38
CA SER A 85 -18.85 20.28 -15.97
C SER A 85 -19.53 21.64 -15.80
N ALA A 86 -20.83 21.69 -16.05
CA ALA A 86 -21.63 22.90 -15.81
C ALA A 86 -21.80 23.19 -14.31
N GLU A 87 -21.77 22.15 -13.49
CA GLU A 87 -21.90 22.23 -12.04
C GLU A 87 -20.71 21.55 -11.34
N SER A 88 -20.35 22.08 -10.17
CA SER A 88 -19.37 21.43 -9.29
C SER A 88 -20.06 20.34 -8.47
N GLY A 89 -19.41 19.18 -8.36
CA GLY A 89 -19.94 18.01 -7.65
C GLY A 89 -20.71 17.05 -8.56
N VAL A 90 -21.10 15.91 -8.00
CA VAL A 90 -21.84 14.84 -8.68
C VAL A 90 -23.22 14.63 -8.04
N SER A 91 -24.07 13.82 -8.66
CA SER A 91 -25.45 13.65 -8.21
C SER A 91 -25.57 12.79 -6.94
N CYS A 92 -26.54 13.12 -6.09
CA CYS A 92 -26.90 12.35 -4.88
C CYS A 92 -25.72 12.16 -3.92
N ASP A 93 -24.90 13.21 -3.79
CA ASP A 93 -23.72 13.29 -2.96
C ASP A 93 -23.93 14.29 -1.80
N PRO A 94 -23.86 13.86 -0.52
CA PRO A 94 -23.52 12.51 -0.03
C PRO A 94 -24.71 11.53 0.06
N ASP A 95 -25.93 12.00 -0.16
CA ASP A 95 -27.15 11.20 0.05
C ASP A 95 -28.23 11.44 -1.03
N LEU A 96 -29.25 10.58 -1.05
CA LEU A 96 -30.36 10.62 -2.02
C LEU A 96 -31.18 11.92 -2.00
N THR A 97 -31.12 12.71 -0.93
CA THR A 97 -31.80 14.01 -0.84
C THR A 97 -30.96 15.15 -1.41
N SER A 98 -29.69 14.88 -1.70
CA SER A 98 -28.78 15.83 -2.31
C SER A 98 -29.14 16.08 -3.78
N PRO A 99 -28.82 17.26 -4.34
CA PRO A 99 -29.20 17.61 -5.70
C PRO A 99 -28.66 16.62 -6.73
N GLN A 100 -29.45 16.37 -7.78
CA GLN A 100 -28.94 15.81 -9.02
C GLN A 100 -28.22 16.91 -9.80
N ARG A 101 -27.04 16.58 -10.30
CA ARG A 101 -26.15 17.49 -11.03
C ARG A 101 -26.12 17.12 -12.49
N ASN A 102 -26.15 18.13 -13.36
CA ASN A 102 -25.97 17.91 -14.79
C ASN A 102 -24.48 17.93 -15.14
N THR A 103 -23.86 16.76 -15.14
CA THR A 103 -22.44 16.58 -15.42
C THR A 103 -22.25 15.74 -16.71
N PRO A 104 -21.14 15.93 -17.45
CA PRO A 104 -20.88 15.26 -18.73
C PRO A 104 -20.91 13.73 -18.70
N LEU A 105 -20.51 13.09 -17.60
CA LEU A 105 -20.55 11.63 -17.44
C LEU A 105 -21.71 11.15 -16.57
N HIS A 106 -22.60 12.05 -16.14
CA HIS A 106 -23.73 11.75 -15.26
C HIS A 106 -23.33 10.94 -14.01
N MET A 107 -22.15 11.22 -13.44
CA MET A 107 -21.71 10.49 -12.26
C MET A 107 -22.66 10.71 -11.08
N ALA A 108 -22.96 9.63 -10.38
CA ALA A 108 -23.96 9.62 -9.32
C ALA A 108 -23.71 8.50 -8.31
N PHE A 109 -23.78 8.81 -7.02
CA PHE A 109 -23.82 7.79 -5.96
C PHE A 109 -25.14 7.03 -5.99
N TRP A 110 -25.28 6.02 -5.11
CA TRP A 110 -26.49 5.20 -5.01
C TRP A 110 -26.85 4.51 -6.34
N SER A 111 -25.83 4.03 -7.06
CA SER A 111 -26.02 3.34 -8.35
C SER A 111 -26.84 4.16 -9.36
N GLY A 112 -26.65 5.48 -9.41
CA GLY A 112 -27.44 6.36 -10.28
C GLY A 112 -28.63 7.02 -9.60
N CYS A 113 -28.49 7.43 -8.33
CA CYS A 113 -29.58 8.00 -7.51
C CYS A 113 -30.76 7.04 -7.30
N ASP A 114 -30.54 5.73 -7.31
CA ASP A 114 -31.56 4.72 -7.00
C ASP A 114 -31.71 4.56 -5.47
N PRO A 115 -32.91 4.75 -4.90
CA PRO A 115 -33.15 4.49 -3.48
C PRO A 115 -32.83 3.07 -3.00
N ASN A 116 -32.76 2.10 -3.92
CA ASN A 116 -32.36 0.71 -3.65
C ASN A 116 -30.90 0.42 -4.01
N GLY A 117 -30.20 1.41 -4.56
CA GLY A 117 -28.80 1.29 -4.97
C GLY A 117 -27.85 1.24 -3.78
N VAL A 118 -26.65 0.70 -4.00
CA VAL A 118 -25.60 0.69 -2.98
C VAL A 118 -25.10 2.11 -2.81
N GLN A 119 -25.22 2.68 -1.61
CA GLN A 119 -24.86 4.07 -1.31
C GLN A 119 -23.50 4.49 -1.88
N ARG A 120 -22.49 3.63 -1.74
CA ARG A 120 -21.09 3.92 -2.13
C ARG A 120 -20.77 3.59 -3.59
N ALA A 121 -21.71 3.03 -4.35
CA ALA A 121 -21.54 2.74 -5.77
C ALA A 121 -21.71 4.03 -6.59
N LEU A 122 -20.60 4.51 -7.14
CA LEU A 122 -20.50 5.74 -7.92
C LEU A 122 -20.60 5.39 -9.42
N GLY A 123 -21.82 5.34 -9.95
CA GLY A 123 -22.04 5.02 -11.36
C GLY A 123 -21.62 6.15 -12.30
N MET A 124 -21.45 5.83 -13.58
CA MET A 124 -21.26 6.80 -14.67
C MET A 124 -21.97 6.32 -15.94
N ASP A 125 -22.19 7.23 -16.89
CA ASP A 125 -22.62 6.92 -18.25
C ASP A 125 -21.44 6.37 -19.08
N GLY A 126 -21.55 5.08 -19.45
CA GLY A 126 -20.50 4.38 -20.20
C GLY A 126 -20.36 4.81 -21.66
N ASP A 127 -21.44 5.26 -22.30
CA ASP A 127 -21.42 5.73 -23.68
C ASP A 127 -20.74 7.10 -23.75
N ALA A 128 -21.08 8.00 -22.82
CA ALA A 128 -20.41 9.28 -22.66
C ALA A 128 -18.92 9.10 -22.36
N ALA A 129 -18.58 8.21 -21.42
CA ALA A 129 -17.19 7.91 -21.07
C ALA A 129 -16.38 7.41 -22.29
N THR A 130 -16.97 6.51 -23.08
CA THR A 130 -16.35 5.99 -24.32
C THR A 130 -16.16 7.10 -25.36
N ALA A 131 -17.16 7.97 -25.54
CA ALA A 131 -17.09 9.08 -26.48
C ALA A 131 -15.95 10.05 -26.14
N TYR A 132 -15.78 10.40 -24.86
CA TYR A 132 -14.66 11.23 -24.42
C TYR A 132 -13.32 10.52 -24.49
N ALA A 133 -13.26 9.23 -24.13
CA ALA A 133 -12.03 8.46 -24.21
C ALA A 133 -11.54 8.27 -25.67
N ASN A 134 -12.44 8.26 -26.65
CA ASN A 134 -12.13 8.19 -28.08
C ASN A 134 -11.45 9.46 -28.62
N LEU A 135 -11.40 10.55 -27.84
CA LEU A 135 -10.62 11.73 -28.19
C LEU A 135 -9.10 11.46 -28.10
N VAL A 136 -8.67 10.40 -27.41
CA VAL A 136 -7.25 10.02 -27.31
C VAL A 136 -6.84 9.20 -28.54
N PRO A 137 -6.03 9.76 -29.46
CA PRO A 137 -5.71 9.11 -30.72
C PRO A 137 -4.85 7.85 -30.50
N GLY A 138 -5.04 6.84 -31.35
CA GLY A 138 -4.28 5.57 -31.33
C GLY A 138 -4.72 4.58 -30.25
N THR A 139 -5.66 4.96 -29.38
CA THR A 139 -6.28 4.02 -28.43
C THR A 139 -7.42 3.23 -29.07
N THR A 140 -7.66 2.02 -28.55
CA THR A 140 -8.72 1.10 -28.96
C THR A 140 -9.33 0.45 -27.72
N ASP A 141 -10.52 -0.16 -27.82
CA ASP A 141 -11.11 -0.86 -26.67
C ASP A 141 -10.25 -2.04 -26.18
N ALA A 142 -9.47 -2.65 -27.07
CA ALA A 142 -8.58 -3.76 -26.73
C ALA A 142 -7.41 -3.32 -25.83
N ASN A 143 -6.80 -2.16 -26.13
CA ASN A 143 -5.61 -1.67 -25.42
C ASN A 143 -5.88 -0.52 -24.46
N ARG A 144 -7.15 -0.22 -24.15
CA ARG A 144 -7.56 0.86 -23.25
C ARG A 144 -8.23 0.33 -21.98
N GLN A 145 -8.08 1.09 -20.89
CA GLN A 145 -8.91 1.03 -19.68
C GLN A 145 -9.35 2.45 -19.34
N ILE A 146 -10.61 2.61 -18.94
CA ILE A 146 -11.16 3.92 -18.52
C ILE A 146 -11.27 3.95 -17.01
N LEU A 147 -10.84 5.07 -16.43
CA LEU A 147 -11.04 5.47 -15.03
C LEU A 147 -11.75 6.83 -15.01
N ALA A 148 -12.91 6.95 -14.36
CA ALA A 148 -13.52 8.26 -14.12
C ALA A 148 -13.34 8.71 -12.67
N ILE A 149 -12.95 9.97 -12.46
CA ILE A 149 -12.79 10.58 -11.15
C ILE A 149 -13.88 11.63 -10.96
N ALA A 150 -14.65 11.51 -9.88
CA ALA A 150 -15.69 12.46 -9.51
C ALA A 150 -15.17 13.54 -8.57
N ASN A 151 -15.59 14.78 -8.77
CA ASN A 151 -15.37 15.88 -7.81
C ASN A 151 -16.21 15.70 -6.54
N SER A 152 -15.79 14.79 -5.65
CA SER A 152 -16.51 14.46 -4.41
C SER A 152 -15.55 14.11 -3.29
N THR A 153 -15.85 14.54 -2.06
CA THR A 153 -15.14 14.10 -0.84
C THR A 153 -15.77 12.84 -0.22
N THR A 154 -16.94 12.43 -0.69
CA THR A 154 -17.66 11.24 -0.24
C THR A 154 -16.93 10.01 -0.77
N TYR A 155 -16.59 9.09 0.13
CA TYR A 155 -16.02 7.81 -0.26
C TYR A 155 -16.95 7.09 -1.25
N GLY A 156 -16.42 6.60 -2.37
CA GLY A 156 -17.09 5.62 -3.21
C GLY A 156 -16.46 5.46 -4.59
N GLY A 157 -16.87 4.39 -5.25
CA GLY A 157 -16.32 3.88 -6.50
C GLY A 157 -17.15 2.68 -6.95
N VAL A 158 -16.89 2.25 -8.18
CA VAL A 158 -17.36 0.97 -8.70
C VAL A 158 -16.43 0.53 -9.84
N GLY A 159 -16.22 -0.77 -9.90
CA GLY A 159 -15.47 -1.45 -10.93
C GLY A 159 -16.37 -2.42 -11.68
N GLY A 160 -16.29 -2.38 -13.00
CA GLY A 160 -17.05 -3.23 -13.93
C GLY A 160 -16.34 -3.21 -15.27
N THR A 161 -17.00 -2.85 -16.37
CA THR A 161 -16.26 -2.57 -17.63
C THR A 161 -15.27 -1.39 -17.46
N TYR A 162 -15.63 -0.43 -16.61
CA TYR A 162 -14.85 0.76 -16.30
C TYR A 162 -14.63 0.88 -14.80
N ALA A 163 -13.64 1.66 -14.39
CA ALA A 163 -13.41 2.00 -13.00
C ALA A 163 -13.89 3.43 -12.72
N THR A 164 -14.42 3.66 -11.53
CA THR A 164 -14.76 5.01 -11.04
C THR A 164 -14.22 5.22 -9.63
N ALA A 165 -13.88 6.45 -9.27
CA ALA A 165 -13.50 6.79 -7.90
C ALA A 165 -13.93 8.22 -7.56
N SER A 166 -14.29 8.45 -6.30
CA SER A 166 -14.32 9.80 -5.73
C SER A 166 -12.92 10.40 -5.75
N GLY A 167 -12.76 11.68 -6.07
CA GLY A 167 -11.47 12.38 -6.08
C GLY A 167 -11.05 12.86 -4.69
N GLY A 168 -11.87 13.59 -3.96
CA GLY A 168 -11.45 14.32 -2.74
C GLY A 168 -11.44 13.57 -1.41
N ASN A 169 -11.76 12.27 -1.35
CA ASN A 169 -11.80 11.51 -0.09
C ASN A 169 -10.39 11.15 0.43
N ALA A 170 -10.19 10.96 1.74
CA ALA A 170 -8.89 10.54 2.32
C ALA A 170 -8.36 9.21 1.74
N MET A 171 -9.25 8.28 1.39
CA MET A 171 -8.91 6.96 0.83
C MET A 171 -9.08 6.91 -0.71
N SER A 172 -9.46 8.01 -1.35
CA SER A 172 -9.82 8.05 -2.78
C SER A 172 -8.78 7.43 -3.72
N SER A 173 -7.51 7.73 -3.52
CA SER A 173 -6.43 7.21 -4.36
C SER A 173 -6.21 5.71 -4.18
N LEU A 174 -6.67 5.12 -3.06
CA LEU A 174 -6.67 3.66 -2.83
C LEU A 174 -7.89 2.98 -3.48
N ILE A 175 -8.95 3.72 -3.81
CA ILE A 175 -10.10 3.19 -4.57
C ILE A 175 -9.64 2.82 -5.98
N THR A 176 -8.83 3.64 -6.65
CA THR A 176 -8.37 3.38 -8.01
C THR A 176 -7.77 1.99 -8.24
N PRO A 177 -6.75 1.53 -7.48
CA PRO A 177 -6.24 0.17 -7.64
C PRO A 177 -7.32 -0.89 -7.34
N HIS A 178 -8.17 -0.73 -6.33
CA HIS A 178 -9.27 -1.67 -6.07
C HIS A 178 -10.20 -1.81 -7.28
N GLU A 179 -10.69 -0.69 -7.82
CA GLU A 179 -11.66 -0.70 -8.92
C GLU A 179 -11.02 -1.13 -10.25
N LEU A 180 -9.74 -0.84 -10.47
CA LEU A 180 -8.97 -1.42 -11.58
C LEU A 180 -8.77 -2.93 -11.40
N GLY A 181 -8.74 -3.43 -10.15
CA GLY A 181 -8.77 -4.86 -9.86
C GLY A 181 -10.00 -5.54 -10.46
N HIS A 182 -11.17 -4.89 -10.38
CA HIS A 182 -12.36 -5.37 -11.09
C HIS A 182 -12.28 -5.10 -12.59
N SER A 183 -12.00 -3.87 -13.01
CA SER A 183 -12.25 -3.47 -14.39
C SER A 183 -11.20 -3.95 -15.39
N LEU A 184 -9.95 -4.02 -14.94
CA LEU A 184 -8.85 -4.58 -15.70
C LEU A 184 -8.62 -6.05 -15.32
N GLY A 185 -8.64 -6.35 -14.02
CA GLY A 185 -8.33 -7.66 -13.47
C GLY A 185 -9.42 -8.70 -13.60
N GLY A 186 -10.69 -8.30 -13.65
CA GLY A 186 -11.81 -9.22 -13.47
C GLY A 186 -11.84 -9.88 -12.08
N LEU A 187 -11.14 -9.30 -11.10
CA LEU A 187 -11.18 -9.73 -9.71
C LEU A 187 -12.57 -9.43 -9.12
N GLN A 188 -12.93 -10.13 -8.07
CA GLN A 188 -14.18 -10.00 -7.32
C GLN A 188 -13.90 -9.56 -5.88
N ASP A 189 -14.91 -9.04 -5.21
CA ASP A 189 -14.76 -8.58 -3.84
C ASP A 189 -14.53 -9.71 -2.85
N GLU A 190 -13.58 -9.50 -1.94
CA GLU A 190 -13.18 -10.44 -0.89
C GLU A 190 -13.78 -10.07 0.49
N TYR A 191 -14.53 -8.97 0.56
CA TYR A 191 -15.26 -8.56 1.75
C TYR A 191 -16.60 -9.30 1.90
N ASP A 192 -17.12 -9.30 3.13
CA ASP A 192 -18.14 -10.24 3.59
C ASP A 192 -19.53 -9.61 3.74
N TYR A 193 -19.80 -8.55 2.98
CA TYR A 193 -21.04 -7.79 3.00
C TYR A 193 -21.32 -7.19 1.63
N TYR A 194 -22.59 -7.05 1.24
CA TYR A 194 -22.96 -6.28 0.04
C TYR A 194 -23.29 -4.82 0.38
N ALA A 195 -24.03 -4.64 1.47
CA ALA A 195 -24.34 -3.34 2.04
C ALA A 195 -23.61 -3.18 3.38
N ARG A 196 -23.02 -2.01 3.60
CA ARG A 196 -22.36 -1.66 4.86
C ARG A 196 -23.32 -1.87 6.05
N GLY A 197 -22.79 -2.39 7.15
CA GLY A 197 -23.56 -2.65 8.37
C GLY A 197 -24.39 -3.95 8.34
N VAL A 198 -24.42 -4.68 7.22
CA VAL A 198 -25.13 -5.97 7.11
C VAL A 198 -24.18 -7.07 6.67
N ARG A 199 -23.92 -8.05 7.54
CA ARG A 199 -23.10 -9.20 7.17
C ARG A 199 -23.80 -10.04 6.11
N GLY A 200 -23.03 -10.49 5.13
CA GLY A 200 -23.46 -11.47 4.15
C GLY A 200 -23.91 -12.78 4.78
N GLY A 201 -24.92 -13.40 4.18
CA GLY A 201 -25.30 -14.78 4.50
C GLY A 201 -24.21 -15.78 4.08
N ALA A 202 -24.48 -17.07 4.30
CA ALA A 202 -23.64 -18.13 3.77
C ALA A 202 -23.73 -18.17 2.24
N TYR A 203 -22.61 -18.38 1.57
CA TYR A 203 -22.57 -18.62 0.13
C TYR A 203 -23.23 -19.96 -0.19
N THR A 204 -24.19 -19.97 -1.12
CA THR A 204 -24.97 -21.16 -1.51
C THR A 204 -24.73 -21.62 -2.95
N GLY A 205 -23.79 -20.98 -3.66
CA GLY A 205 -23.46 -21.32 -5.04
C GLY A 205 -22.52 -22.53 -5.16
N GLY A 206 -22.20 -22.90 -6.40
CA GLY A 206 -21.13 -23.86 -6.70
C GLY A 206 -19.74 -23.22 -6.62
N GLU A 207 -18.71 -23.99 -6.99
CA GLU A 207 -17.33 -23.48 -7.07
C GLU A 207 -17.28 -22.18 -7.90
N PRO A 208 -16.84 -21.04 -7.32
CA PRO A 208 -16.82 -19.77 -8.04
C PRO A 208 -15.93 -19.82 -9.29
N ASP A 209 -16.26 -19.05 -10.32
CA ASP A 209 -15.38 -18.91 -11.50
C ASP A 209 -14.17 -18.00 -11.23
N SER A 210 -14.24 -17.14 -10.21
CA SER A 210 -13.17 -16.20 -9.88
C SER A 210 -11.88 -16.93 -9.47
N VAL A 211 -10.72 -16.36 -9.83
CA VAL A 211 -9.40 -16.98 -9.59
C VAL A 211 -9.01 -17.04 -8.11
N HIS A 212 -9.65 -16.22 -7.27
CA HIS A 212 -9.29 -15.93 -5.89
C HIS A 212 -10.46 -16.17 -4.91
N HIS A 213 -11.44 -16.98 -5.33
CA HIS A 213 -12.46 -17.54 -4.45
C HIS A 213 -12.63 -19.04 -4.71
N THR A 214 -12.85 -19.84 -3.66
CA THR A 214 -12.99 -21.30 -3.77
C THR A 214 -13.87 -21.88 -2.66
N LEU A 215 -14.44 -23.06 -2.91
CA LEU A 215 -15.03 -23.96 -1.90
C LEU A 215 -14.07 -25.10 -1.54
N LEU A 216 -13.03 -25.31 -2.34
CA LEU A 216 -12.06 -26.39 -2.18
C LEU A 216 -11.27 -26.23 -0.88
N THR A 217 -10.91 -27.36 -0.27
CA THR A 217 -9.85 -27.42 0.75
C THR A 217 -8.49 -27.15 0.14
N GLU A 218 -7.52 -26.77 0.97
CA GLU A 218 -6.13 -26.62 0.51
C GLU A 218 -5.58 -27.93 -0.07
N GLN A 219 -6.00 -29.08 0.47
CA GLN A 219 -5.62 -30.38 -0.06
C GLN A 219 -6.25 -30.63 -1.44
N GLU A 220 -7.54 -30.34 -1.61
CA GLU A 220 -8.21 -30.48 -2.92
C GLU A 220 -7.63 -29.52 -3.97
N MET A 221 -7.27 -28.29 -3.60
CA MET A 221 -6.58 -27.36 -4.50
C MET A 221 -5.25 -27.95 -5.00
N LYS A 222 -4.46 -28.55 -4.10
CA LYS A 222 -3.19 -29.22 -4.43
C LYS A 222 -3.41 -30.45 -5.31
N ASP A 223 -4.33 -31.33 -4.92
CA ASP A 223 -4.60 -32.59 -5.62
C ASP A 223 -5.18 -32.36 -7.03
N GLN A 224 -6.06 -31.36 -7.17
CA GLN A 224 -6.67 -31.00 -8.44
C GLN A 224 -5.85 -30.00 -9.26
N GLN A 225 -4.80 -29.42 -8.67
CA GLN A 225 -4.00 -28.33 -9.25
C GLN A 225 -4.87 -27.14 -9.73
N LYS A 226 -5.84 -26.73 -8.92
CA LYS A 226 -6.77 -25.64 -9.22
C LYS A 226 -6.56 -24.42 -8.33
N LYS A 227 -7.11 -23.28 -8.77
CA LYS A 227 -7.07 -22.01 -8.03
C LYS A 227 -5.62 -21.60 -7.73
N TRP A 228 -5.33 -21.20 -6.50
CA TRP A 228 -4.02 -20.70 -6.08
C TRP A 228 -3.13 -21.75 -5.43
N TRP A 229 -3.28 -23.03 -5.78
CA TRP A 229 -2.49 -24.12 -5.18
C TRP A 229 -0.97 -23.89 -5.21
N ARG A 230 -0.47 -23.17 -6.24
CA ARG A 230 0.96 -22.80 -6.40
C ARG A 230 1.45 -21.75 -5.40
N TRP A 231 0.53 -21.03 -4.77
CA TRP A 231 0.81 -19.97 -3.81
C TRP A 231 0.60 -20.41 -2.35
N LEU A 232 -0.04 -21.55 -2.09
CA LEU A 232 -0.29 -22.02 -0.73
C LEU A 232 1.00 -22.10 0.11
N GLY A 233 1.00 -21.40 1.25
CA GLY A 233 2.13 -21.29 2.18
C GLY A 233 3.08 -20.12 1.91
N GLU A 234 2.92 -19.39 0.81
CA GLU A 234 3.72 -18.19 0.52
C GLU A 234 3.41 -17.08 1.54
N PRO A 235 4.41 -16.38 2.11
CA PRO A 235 4.16 -15.17 2.88
C PRO A 235 3.41 -14.14 2.03
N SER A 236 2.26 -13.64 2.51
CA SER A 236 1.51 -12.63 1.77
C SER A 236 2.10 -11.24 2.00
N GLU A 237 2.28 -10.47 0.92
CA GLU A 237 2.71 -9.07 1.03
C GLU A 237 1.66 -8.19 1.71
N ALA A 238 0.39 -8.62 1.66
CA ALA A 238 -0.71 -8.01 2.38
C ALA A 238 -0.83 -8.53 3.83
N GLY A 239 0.00 -9.46 4.28
CA GLY A 239 0.03 -9.97 5.67
C GLY A 239 -0.35 -11.44 5.81
N GLY A 240 0.33 -12.13 6.73
CA GLY A 240 0.15 -13.57 6.96
C GLY A 240 0.71 -14.43 5.83
N THR A 241 0.08 -15.57 5.56
CA THR A 241 0.44 -16.48 4.46
C THR A 241 -0.75 -16.73 3.54
N ILE A 242 -0.48 -17.03 2.28
CA ILE A 242 -1.50 -17.50 1.35
C ILE A 242 -1.99 -18.88 1.82
N GLY A 243 -3.30 -18.99 1.99
CA GLY A 243 -3.98 -20.16 2.53
C GLY A 243 -5.44 -20.14 2.12
N ARG A 244 -6.33 -20.42 3.07
CA ARG A 244 -7.77 -20.39 2.83
C ARG A 244 -8.52 -19.68 3.96
N TYR A 245 -8.94 -18.44 3.71
CA TYR A 245 -9.59 -17.56 4.69
C TYR A 245 -11.08 -17.43 4.39
N GLU A 246 -11.93 -17.78 5.34
CA GLU A 246 -13.38 -17.78 5.13
C GLU A 246 -13.91 -16.35 4.94
N SER A 247 -14.97 -16.24 4.13
CA SER A 247 -15.60 -15.03 3.60
C SER A 247 -15.06 -14.56 2.25
N GLY A 248 -15.93 -13.88 1.51
CA GLY A 248 -15.68 -13.31 0.19
C GLY A 248 -16.97 -13.30 -0.63
N MET A 249 -16.97 -12.67 -1.81
CA MET A 249 -18.17 -12.53 -2.66
C MET A 249 -19.40 -12.07 -1.89
N TYR A 250 -19.21 -11.07 -1.02
CA TYR A 250 -20.25 -10.50 -0.15
C TYR A 250 -20.88 -11.48 0.85
N SER A 251 -20.29 -12.67 1.04
CA SER A 251 -20.80 -13.75 1.89
C SER A 251 -19.95 -13.87 3.16
N GLY A 252 -20.63 -14.03 4.30
CA GLY A 252 -20.00 -14.14 5.62
C GLY A 252 -19.34 -15.49 5.89
N SER A 253 -19.77 -16.53 5.18
CA SER A 253 -19.29 -17.91 5.35
C SER A 253 -19.51 -18.75 4.09
N GLY A 254 -18.91 -19.94 4.05
CA GLY A 254 -19.16 -20.92 2.98
C GLY A 254 -18.45 -20.63 1.65
N VAL A 255 -17.55 -19.65 1.60
CA VAL A 255 -16.63 -19.37 0.50
C VAL A 255 -15.33 -18.83 1.09
N TRP A 256 -14.20 -19.08 0.42
CA TRP A 256 -12.88 -18.70 0.93
C TRP A 256 -12.06 -17.94 -0.10
N ARG A 257 -11.27 -16.99 0.40
CA ARG A 257 -10.28 -16.18 -0.33
C ARG A 257 -8.84 -16.62 0.02
N PRO A 258 -7.81 -16.23 -0.75
CA PRO A 258 -6.45 -16.73 -0.58
C PRO A 258 -5.69 -16.11 0.60
N SER A 259 -6.04 -14.92 1.05
CA SER A 259 -5.22 -14.10 1.96
C SER A 259 -6.05 -13.55 3.14
N ALA A 260 -5.36 -13.20 4.24
CA ALA A 260 -6.02 -12.52 5.36
C ALA A 260 -6.50 -11.12 4.93
N HIS A 261 -5.64 -10.42 4.18
CA HIS A 261 -5.82 -9.08 3.65
C HIS A 261 -5.52 -9.06 2.15
N SER A 262 -6.19 -8.17 1.44
CA SER A 262 -5.99 -7.87 0.03
C SER A 262 -6.65 -6.53 -0.22
N ILE A 263 -6.20 -5.79 -1.22
CA ILE A 263 -6.92 -4.58 -1.63
C ILE A 263 -8.36 -4.89 -2.07
N MET A 264 -8.64 -6.12 -2.54
CA MET A 264 -9.99 -6.58 -2.89
C MET A 264 -10.86 -6.85 -1.65
N LYS A 265 -10.30 -6.77 -0.44
CA LYS A 265 -11.01 -6.87 0.85
C LYS A 265 -11.04 -5.54 1.60
N THR A 266 -9.89 -4.89 1.72
CA THR A 266 -9.72 -3.70 2.55
C THR A 266 -8.71 -2.77 1.88
N LEU A 267 -9.15 -1.54 1.59
CA LEU A 267 -8.28 -0.52 1.04
C LEU A 267 -7.11 -0.24 1.99
N GLY A 268 -5.93 -0.02 1.40
CA GLY A 268 -4.70 0.26 2.12
C GLY A 268 -3.71 -0.90 2.08
N TYR A 269 -4.17 -2.14 1.95
CA TYR A 269 -3.31 -3.30 1.68
C TYR A 269 -3.04 -3.46 0.18
N PRO A 270 -1.91 -4.06 -0.23
CA PRO A 270 -1.66 -4.42 -1.63
C PRO A 270 -2.61 -5.55 -2.10
N TYR A 271 -2.61 -5.84 -3.40
CA TYR A 271 -3.14 -7.12 -3.87
C TYR A 271 -2.35 -8.25 -3.20
N ASP A 272 -3.03 -9.33 -2.83
CA ASP A 272 -2.31 -10.57 -2.55
C ASP A 272 -1.70 -11.16 -3.83
N GLN A 273 -0.89 -12.19 -3.67
CA GLN A 273 -0.15 -12.81 -4.75
C GLN A 273 -1.05 -13.38 -5.87
N VAL A 274 -2.25 -13.85 -5.54
CA VAL A 274 -3.19 -14.42 -6.52
C VAL A 274 -3.79 -13.30 -7.36
N GLY A 275 -4.25 -12.23 -6.71
CA GLY A 275 -4.71 -11.03 -7.39
C GLY A 275 -3.60 -10.39 -8.24
N ARG A 276 -2.37 -10.29 -7.71
CA ARG A 276 -1.23 -9.72 -8.43
C ARG A 276 -0.83 -10.53 -9.66
N GLU A 277 -0.88 -11.85 -9.60
CA GLU A 277 -0.58 -12.71 -10.75
C GLU A 277 -1.58 -12.45 -11.89
N ASP A 278 -2.89 -12.42 -11.60
CA ASP A 278 -3.88 -12.15 -12.65
C ASP A 278 -3.80 -10.70 -13.14
N MET A 279 -3.60 -9.72 -12.26
CA MET A 279 -3.35 -8.33 -12.69
C MET A 279 -2.14 -8.21 -13.62
N THR A 280 -1.06 -8.95 -13.35
CA THR A 280 0.15 -8.96 -14.19
C THR A 280 -0.16 -9.49 -15.59
N LYS A 281 -0.96 -10.56 -15.67
CA LYS A 281 -1.48 -11.11 -16.92
C LYS A 281 -2.32 -10.08 -17.69
N GLN A 282 -3.26 -9.41 -17.02
CA GLN A 282 -4.17 -8.47 -17.68
C GLN A 282 -3.45 -7.23 -18.17
N ILE A 283 -2.53 -6.66 -17.39
CA ILE A 283 -1.68 -5.54 -17.84
C ILE A 283 -0.86 -5.97 -19.06
N SER A 284 -0.23 -7.14 -19.00
CA SER A 284 0.57 -7.65 -20.11
C SER A 284 -0.27 -7.92 -21.36
N ALA A 285 -1.52 -8.37 -21.22
CA ALA A 285 -2.41 -8.65 -22.34
C ALA A 285 -2.87 -7.38 -23.09
N LYS A 286 -2.75 -6.19 -22.49
CA LYS A 286 -3.11 -4.91 -23.13
C LYS A 286 -2.06 -4.42 -24.14
N THR A 287 -0.90 -5.07 -24.23
CA THR A 287 0.15 -4.73 -25.20
C THR A 287 0.91 -5.98 -25.66
N SER A 288 1.59 -5.90 -26.80
CA SER A 288 2.51 -6.96 -27.20
C SER A 288 3.81 -6.85 -26.42
N ILE A 289 4.36 -7.95 -25.90
CA ILE A 289 5.68 -7.90 -25.24
C ILE A 289 6.82 -7.69 -26.26
N VAL A 290 6.55 -7.93 -27.55
CA VAL A 290 7.44 -7.60 -28.68
C VAL A 290 6.80 -6.51 -29.53
N GLN A 291 7.42 -5.35 -29.57
CA GLN A 291 6.94 -4.10 -30.13
C GLN A 291 7.22 -3.94 -31.62
N ASP A 292 8.33 -4.49 -32.08
CA ASP A 292 8.68 -4.60 -33.49
C ASP A 292 9.75 -5.69 -33.70
N THR A 293 9.96 -6.07 -34.97
CA THR A 293 10.90 -7.12 -35.34
C THR A 293 11.50 -6.87 -36.72
N THR A 294 12.60 -7.56 -37.02
CA THR A 294 12.98 -7.77 -38.43
C THR A 294 11.78 -8.33 -39.21
N PRO A 295 11.42 -7.80 -40.40
CA PRO A 295 10.26 -8.29 -41.14
C PRO A 295 10.30 -9.80 -41.43
N MET A 296 9.23 -10.51 -41.08
CA MET A 296 9.12 -11.98 -41.21
C MET A 296 8.48 -12.46 -42.52
N ALA A 297 7.87 -11.56 -43.31
CA ALA A 297 7.05 -11.93 -44.46
C ALA A 297 7.83 -12.56 -45.64
N LYS A 298 9.14 -12.35 -45.71
CA LYS A 298 10.02 -12.90 -46.74
C LYS A 298 11.25 -13.55 -46.11
N ALA A 299 11.82 -14.51 -46.81
CA ALA A 299 13.08 -15.10 -46.39
C ALA A 299 14.19 -14.03 -46.33
N ILE A 300 15.04 -14.14 -45.32
CA ILE A 300 16.12 -13.21 -45.02
C ILE A 300 17.48 -13.83 -45.35
N GLY A 301 18.43 -13.00 -45.79
CA GLY A 301 19.82 -13.44 -46.02
C GLY A 301 20.55 -13.75 -44.71
N ALA A 302 21.49 -14.69 -44.75
CA ALA A 302 22.33 -15.02 -43.59
C ALA A 302 23.47 -14.00 -43.34
N ASP A 303 23.58 -12.97 -44.18
CA ASP A 303 24.59 -11.92 -44.16
C ASP A 303 24.13 -10.64 -43.46
N ARG A 304 23.29 -10.76 -42.42
CA ARG A 304 22.68 -9.63 -41.70
C ARG A 304 22.63 -9.80 -40.19
N VAL A 305 22.26 -8.71 -39.52
CA VAL A 305 21.71 -8.70 -38.16
C VAL A 305 20.20 -8.87 -38.20
N VAL A 306 19.68 -9.71 -37.30
CA VAL A 306 18.25 -9.89 -37.01
C VAL A 306 17.98 -9.36 -35.62
N TRP A 307 16.80 -8.79 -35.39
CA TRP A 307 16.48 -8.11 -34.15
C TRP A 307 15.00 -8.26 -33.77
N VAL A 308 14.74 -8.06 -32.48
CA VAL A 308 13.43 -7.90 -31.84
C VAL A 308 13.50 -6.69 -30.90
N GLU A 309 12.47 -5.85 -30.88
CA GLU A 309 12.28 -4.76 -29.92
C GLU A 309 11.29 -5.23 -28.84
N PRO A 310 11.73 -5.49 -27.60
CA PRO A 310 10.86 -5.91 -26.51
C PRO A 310 10.15 -4.72 -25.83
N MET A 311 9.24 -5.01 -24.90
CA MET A 311 8.85 -4.09 -23.84
C MET A 311 9.85 -4.12 -22.67
N HIS A 312 9.82 -3.11 -21.79
CA HIS A 312 10.80 -2.94 -20.70
C HIS A 312 10.13 -2.71 -19.34
N PRO A 313 9.85 -3.76 -18.53
CA PRO A 313 9.46 -3.59 -17.14
C PRO A 313 10.56 -2.85 -16.37
N ASN A 314 10.23 -2.04 -15.35
CA ASN A 314 11.31 -1.39 -14.58
C ASN A 314 11.94 -2.31 -13.55
N SER A 315 11.27 -3.37 -13.12
CA SER A 315 11.80 -4.17 -12.01
C SER A 315 12.77 -5.26 -12.45
N HIS A 316 12.78 -5.61 -13.74
CA HIS A 316 13.61 -6.68 -14.29
C HIS A 316 13.68 -6.60 -15.83
N PRO A 317 14.80 -7.03 -16.43
CA PRO A 317 14.90 -7.16 -17.88
C PRO A 317 14.16 -8.41 -18.38
N LEU A 318 13.66 -8.36 -19.62
CA LEU A 318 13.07 -9.53 -20.27
C LEU A 318 14.14 -10.51 -20.74
N THR A 319 13.82 -11.81 -20.73
CA THR A 319 14.72 -12.85 -21.22
C THR A 319 14.52 -13.07 -22.71
N ILE A 320 15.57 -12.82 -23.52
CA ILE A 320 15.54 -13.00 -24.98
C ILE A 320 16.55 -14.07 -25.39
N THR A 321 16.05 -15.15 -25.97
CA THR A 321 16.88 -16.28 -26.44
C THR A 321 16.69 -16.52 -27.92
N TRP A 322 17.75 -16.93 -28.60
CA TRP A 322 17.73 -17.28 -30.02
C TRP A 322 17.91 -18.78 -30.23
N SER A 323 17.24 -19.35 -31.23
CA SER A 323 17.45 -20.73 -31.66
C SER A 323 17.50 -20.85 -33.18
N LEU A 324 18.33 -21.77 -33.66
CA LEU A 324 18.47 -22.12 -35.07
C LEU A 324 18.10 -23.59 -35.27
N ASP A 325 17.14 -23.86 -36.14
CA ASP A 325 16.60 -25.20 -36.41
C ASP A 325 16.20 -25.97 -35.14
N GLY A 326 15.65 -25.24 -34.16
CA GLY A 326 15.23 -25.79 -32.87
C GLY A 326 16.34 -25.95 -31.82
N LYS A 327 17.59 -25.59 -32.13
CA LYS A 327 18.71 -25.61 -31.18
C LYS A 327 19.00 -24.20 -30.67
N GLN A 328 18.99 -24.02 -29.35
CA GLN A 328 19.30 -22.73 -28.72
C GLN A 328 20.76 -22.32 -29.00
N LEU A 329 20.96 -21.05 -29.33
CA LEU A 329 22.26 -20.42 -29.52
C LEU A 329 22.78 -19.87 -28.18
N SER A 330 24.09 -19.66 -28.08
CA SER A 330 24.70 -18.98 -26.92
C SER A 330 24.47 -17.46 -26.92
N ALA A 331 24.14 -16.88 -28.07
CA ALA A 331 23.80 -15.48 -28.20
C ALA A 331 22.39 -15.20 -27.68
N ASN A 332 22.28 -14.15 -26.86
CA ASN A 332 21.04 -13.69 -26.22
C ASN A 332 20.91 -12.17 -26.41
N GLY A 333 19.72 -11.64 -26.12
CA GLY A 333 19.43 -10.21 -26.22
C GLY A 333 18.71 -9.82 -27.51
N GLN A 334 18.48 -8.53 -27.69
CA GLN A 334 17.60 -7.98 -28.72
C GLN A 334 18.11 -8.18 -30.17
N GLN A 335 19.42 -8.32 -30.37
CA GLN A 335 20.05 -8.38 -31.69
C GLN A 335 20.92 -9.64 -31.85
N LEU A 336 20.87 -10.27 -33.02
CA LEU A 336 21.67 -11.42 -33.40
C LEU A 336 22.33 -11.19 -34.76
N ASP A 337 23.66 -11.18 -34.80
CA ASP A 337 24.41 -11.23 -36.04
C ASP A 337 24.51 -12.67 -36.57
N LEU A 338 24.00 -12.92 -37.78
CA LEU A 338 24.03 -14.24 -38.40
C LEU A 338 25.36 -14.56 -39.09
N ARG A 339 26.18 -13.56 -39.39
CA ARG A 339 27.43 -13.76 -40.15
C ARG A 339 28.43 -14.70 -39.44
N PRO A 340 28.64 -14.60 -38.11
CA PRO A 340 29.52 -15.52 -37.39
C PRO A 340 29.06 -16.99 -37.44
N LEU A 341 27.76 -17.24 -37.68
CA LEU A 341 27.20 -18.58 -37.73
C LEU A 341 27.55 -19.33 -39.03
N ASN A 342 28.05 -18.63 -40.06
CA ASN A 342 28.52 -19.22 -41.33
C ASN A 342 27.50 -20.16 -42.03
N LEU A 343 26.21 -19.82 -41.94
CA LEU A 343 25.10 -20.64 -42.40
C LEU A 343 25.16 -21.00 -43.90
N LYS A 344 24.62 -22.17 -44.26
CA LYS A 344 24.55 -22.68 -45.63
C LYS A 344 23.16 -23.25 -45.91
N GLY A 345 22.58 -22.88 -47.05
CA GLY A 345 21.24 -23.33 -47.42
C GLY A 345 20.16 -22.58 -46.61
N LYS A 346 19.08 -23.29 -46.30
CA LYS A 346 17.89 -22.73 -45.64
C LYS A 346 17.80 -23.19 -44.19
N HIS A 347 17.48 -22.26 -43.30
CA HIS A 347 17.34 -22.51 -41.86
C HIS A 347 16.09 -21.80 -41.30
N LYS A 348 15.61 -22.28 -40.16
CA LYS A 348 14.61 -21.60 -39.35
C LYS A 348 15.29 -20.95 -38.15
N LEU A 349 15.31 -19.62 -38.13
CA LEU A 349 15.73 -18.84 -36.97
C LEU A 349 14.51 -18.51 -36.12
N THR A 350 14.62 -18.60 -34.80
CA THR A 350 13.54 -18.25 -33.87
C THR A 350 14.10 -17.41 -32.72
N ALA A 351 13.40 -16.35 -32.32
CA ALA A 351 13.63 -15.59 -31.10
C ALA A 351 12.46 -15.84 -30.15
N THR A 352 12.76 -16.09 -28.88
CA THR A 352 11.75 -16.21 -27.82
C THR A 352 12.03 -15.13 -26.78
N VAL A 353 11.05 -14.26 -26.56
CA VAL A 353 11.03 -13.21 -25.54
C VAL A 353 10.09 -13.66 -24.43
N VAL A 354 10.60 -13.72 -23.20
CA VAL A 354 9.88 -14.17 -22.02
C VAL A 354 10.00 -13.11 -20.94
N ASP A 355 8.88 -12.70 -20.36
CA ASP A 355 8.88 -12.05 -19.06
C ASP A 355 9.20 -13.08 -17.98
N PRO A 356 10.28 -12.93 -17.20
CA PRO A 356 10.66 -13.86 -16.14
C PRO A 356 10.09 -13.50 -14.76
N THR A 357 9.23 -12.48 -14.62
CA THR A 357 8.73 -11.98 -13.33
C THR A 357 8.32 -13.07 -12.34
N ASP A 358 8.72 -12.98 -11.09
CA ASP A 358 8.29 -13.93 -10.05
C ASP A 358 6.82 -13.76 -9.65
N PHE A 359 6.13 -12.74 -10.17
CA PHE A 359 4.69 -12.54 -9.96
C PHE A 359 3.83 -13.62 -10.63
N VAL A 360 4.40 -14.41 -11.54
CA VAL A 360 3.67 -15.44 -12.31
C VAL A 360 4.24 -16.83 -12.02
N ARG A 361 3.45 -17.69 -11.38
CA ARG A 361 3.76 -19.12 -11.15
C ARG A 361 2.98 -20.04 -12.08
N ASP A 362 1.85 -19.61 -12.63
CA ASP A 362 1.06 -20.41 -13.56
C ASP A 362 1.74 -20.48 -14.95
N PRO A 363 2.11 -21.68 -15.43
CA PRO A 363 2.73 -21.82 -16.75
C PRO A 363 1.86 -21.36 -17.92
N ALA A 364 0.53 -21.43 -17.81
CA ALA A 364 -0.38 -20.95 -18.85
C ALA A 364 -0.37 -19.41 -18.91
N ILE A 365 -0.26 -18.75 -17.75
CA ILE A 365 -0.07 -17.29 -17.70
C ILE A 365 1.33 -16.93 -18.22
N ARG A 366 2.38 -17.66 -17.80
CA ARG A 366 3.74 -17.44 -18.33
C ARG A 366 3.81 -17.55 -19.85
N GLN A 367 3.04 -18.47 -20.43
CA GLN A 367 2.93 -18.59 -21.89
C GLN A 367 2.31 -17.35 -22.54
N ALA A 368 1.33 -16.71 -21.92
CA ALA A 368 0.76 -15.45 -22.40
C ALA A 368 1.77 -14.29 -22.33
N LEU A 369 2.72 -14.35 -21.39
CA LEU A 369 3.85 -13.43 -21.26
C LEU A 369 5.09 -13.86 -22.06
N THR A 370 4.91 -14.78 -23.01
CA THR A 370 5.96 -15.26 -23.91
C THR A 370 5.57 -14.99 -25.36
N ASN A 371 6.47 -14.40 -26.15
CA ASN A 371 6.30 -14.26 -27.59
C ASN A 371 7.46 -14.91 -28.34
N THR A 372 7.14 -15.67 -29.38
CA THR A 372 8.10 -16.37 -30.22
C THR A 372 7.94 -15.93 -31.66
N HIS A 373 9.01 -15.39 -32.25
CA HIS A 373 9.07 -14.95 -33.64
C HIS A 373 10.01 -15.83 -34.44
N ALA A 374 9.67 -16.12 -35.71
CA ALA A 374 10.45 -17.00 -36.56
C ALA A 374 10.69 -16.41 -37.94
N TRP A 375 11.92 -16.56 -38.43
CA TRP A 375 12.34 -16.13 -39.76
C TRP A 375 12.85 -17.33 -40.57
N SER A 376 12.50 -17.33 -41.85
CA SER A 376 13.15 -18.22 -42.82
C SER A 376 14.45 -17.58 -43.27
N VAL A 377 15.58 -18.18 -42.93
CA VAL A 377 16.91 -17.74 -43.38
C VAL A 377 17.29 -18.52 -44.63
N ASP A 378 17.72 -17.84 -45.68
CA ASP A 378 18.27 -18.46 -46.90
C ASP A 378 19.62 -17.81 -47.22
N ALA A 379 20.69 -18.57 -47.09
CA ALA A 379 22.06 -18.09 -47.30
C ALA A 379 22.36 -17.65 -48.75
N SER A 380 21.50 -18.00 -49.72
CA SER A 380 21.60 -17.52 -51.11
C SER A 380 21.08 -16.09 -51.29
N ILE A 381 20.23 -15.61 -50.39
CA ILE A 381 19.70 -14.25 -50.41
C ILE A 381 20.77 -13.28 -49.93
N LYS A 382 21.01 -12.23 -50.71
CA LYS A 382 21.88 -11.12 -50.32
C LYS A 382 21.07 -10.02 -49.65
N THR A 383 21.53 -9.61 -48.48
CA THR A 383 20.91 -8.51 -47.75
C THR A 383 21.20 -7.19 -48.47
N PRO A 384 20.16 -6.42 -48.85
CA PRO A 384 20.37 -5.12 -49.45
C PRO A 384 21.17 -4.21 -48.51
N PRO A 385 22.09 -3.38 -49.03
CA PRO A 385 22.78 -2.40 -48.21
C PRO A 385 21.77 -1.42 -47.62
N THR A 386 21.89 -1.16 -46.31
CA THR A 386 21.08 -0.18 -45.59
C THR A 386 21.97 0.97 -45.12
N THR A 387 21.45 2.19 -45.19
CA THR A 387 22.09 3.42 -44.67
C THR A 387 21.42 3.90 -43.39
N THR A 388 20.91 2.98 -42.58
CA THR A 388 20.22 3.30 -41.34
C THR A 388 21.21 4.03 -40.42
N PRO A 389 20.93 5.28 -40.02
CA PRO A 389 21.76 6.00 -39.06
C PRO A 389 21.86 5.22 -37.75
N VAL A 390 22.98 5.34 -37.04
CA VAL A 390 23.16 4.75 -35.72
C VAL A 390 22.73 5.76 -34.67
N THR A 391 21.51 5.61 -34.14
CA THR A 391 20.93 6.49 -33.11
C THR A 391 19.96 5.70 -32.22
N PHE A 392 19.37 6.38 -31.23
CA PHE A 392 18.29 5.84 -30.39
C PHE A 392 16.97 5.76 -31.16
N THR A 393 16.16 4.74 -30.87
CA THR A 393 14.76 4.65 -31.33
C THR A 393 13.78 4.98 -30.22
N ASP A 394 14.02 4.48 -29.01
CA ASP A 394 13.22 4.76 -27.81
C ASP A 394 14.11 4.65 -26.56
N THR A 395 13.72 5.30 -25.47
CA THR A 395 14.43 5.23 -24.19
C THR A 395 13.49 5.40 -23.01
N THR A 396 13.95 5.02 -21.81
CA THR A 396 13.32 5.51 -20.58
C THR A 396 13.21 7.04 -20.61
N GLU A 397 12.08 7.57 -20.15
CA GLU A 397 11.80 9.01 -20.05
C GLU A 397 12.93 9.74 -19.28
N THR A 398 13.39 10.89 -19.78
CA THR A 398 14.52 11.66 -19.19
C THR A 398 14.08 12.84 -18.34
N ASP A 399 12.77 13.10 -18.24
CA ASP A 399 12.18 14.25 -17.55
C ASP A 399 11.96 14.01 -16.05
N ARG A 400 12.18 12.77 -15.58
CA ARG A 400 12.12 12.40 -14.17
C ARG A 400 13.32 11.55 -13.75
N PRO A 401 13.71 11.58 -12.47
CA PRO A 401 14.69 10.67 -11.93
C PRO A 401 14.23 9.22 -12.03
N VAL A 402 15.18 8.31 -12.19
CA VAL A 402 14.99 6.85 -12.09
C VAL A 402 15.48 6.37 -10.72
N GLY A 403 14.75 5.44 -10.12
CA GLY A 403 15.13 4.83 -8.84
C GLY A 403 16.35 3.91 -8.94
N ALA A 404 16.98 3.63 -7.80
CA ALA A 404 18.18 2.80 -7.71
C ALA A 404 17.96 1.32 -8.11
N ASP A 405 16.71 0.85 -7.99
CA ASP A 405 16.32 -0.53 -8.24
C ASP A 405 15.64 -0.73 -9.61
N GLU A 406 15.73 0.26 -10.49
CA GLU A 406 15.06 0.25 -11.78
C GLU A 406 15.94 -0.25 -12.94
N VAL A 407 15.28 -0.76 -13.97
CA VAL A 407 15.85 -1.01 -15.29
C VAL A 407 15.65 0.25 -16.14
N VAL A 408 16.77 0.81 -16.60
CA VAL A 408 16.78 1.88 -17.60
C VAL A 408 17.06 1.25 -18.96
N PHE A 409 16.25 1.59 -19.97
CA PHE A 409 16.42 1.06 -21.33
C PHE A 409 16.81 2.16 -22.32
N ALA A 410 17.55 1.76 -23.33
CA ALA A 410 17.86 2.56 -24.50
C ALA A 410 17.88 1.68 -25.76
N ASP A 411 16.79 1.74 -26.52
CA ASP A 411 16.67 1.04 -27.78
C ASP A 411 17.36 1.81 -28.90
N THR A 412 17.79 1.06 -29.91
CA THR A 412 18.65 1.58 -30.97
C THR A 412 18.09 1.25 -32.33
N THR A 413 18.43 2.07 -33.32
CA THR A 413 18.20 1.75 -34.73
C THR A 413 18.78 0.40 -35.14
N HIS A 414 18.17 -0.24 -36.13
CA HIS A 414 18.52 -1.61 -36.55
C HIS A 414 19.14 -1.68 -37.96
N PRO A 415 20.40 -1.22 -38.15
CA PRO A 415 21.10 -1.41 -39.42
C PRO A 415 21.35 -2.91 -39.68
N SER A 416 21.09 -3.36 -40.90
CA SER A 416 21.20 -4.79 -41.22
C SER A 416 22.64 -5.31 -41.24
N ASN A 417 23.64 -4.43 -41.22
CA ASN A 417 25.06 -4.76 -41.39
C ASN A 417 25.88 -4.72 -40.09
N GLN A 418 25.30 -4.34 -38.95
CA GLN A 418 26.03 -4.29 -37.67
C GLN A 418 25.09 -4.31 -36.47
N VAL A 419 25.55 -4.89 -35.37
CA VAL A 419 24.89 -4.75 -34.07
C VAL A 419 25.22 -3.36 -33.54
N VAL A 420 24.22 -2.68 -32.98
CA VAL A 420 24.40 -1.36 -32.37
C VAL A 420 24.44 -1.51 -30.84
N PRO A 421 25.62 -1.43 -30.19
CA PRO A 421 25.72 -1.49 -28.74
C PRO A 421 25.41 -0.13 -28.11
N VAL A 422 24.79 -0.15 -26.93
CA VAL A 422 24.69 1.03 -26.07
C VAL A 422 25.97 1.15 -25.24
N ARG A 423 26.55 2.35 -25.18
CA ARG A 423 27.68 2.63 -24.28
C ARG A 423 27.15 3.33 -23.03
N TRP A 424 27.06 2.59 -21.94
CA TRP A 424 26.63 3.12 -20.65
C TRP A 424 27.79 3.74 -19.87
N ALA A 425 27.53 4.83 -19.17
CA ALA A 425 28.44 5.40 -18.19
C ALA A 425 27.68 5.96 -16.99
N LEU A 426 28.20 5.72 -15.79
CA LEU A 426 27.71 6.25 -14.53
C LEU A 426 28.71 7.27 -13.99
N ASP A 427 28.28 8.50 -13.76
CA ASP A 427 29.12 9.62 -13.33
C ASP A 427 30.37 9.81 -14.22
N GLY A 428 30.18 9.62 -15.53
CA GLY A 428 31.23 9.70 -16.54
C GLY A 428 32.16 8.49 -16.63
N LYS A 429 31.99 7.45 -15.79
CA LYS A 429 32.76 6.20 -15.85
C LYS A 429 32.00 5.16 -16.66
N SER A 430 32.65 4.63 -17.71
CA SER A 430 32.06 3.59 -18.55
C SER A 430 31.71 2.33 -17.76
N LEU A 431 30.53 1.78 -18.02
CA LEU A 431 30.09 0.48 -17.52
C LEU A 431 30.40 -0.62 -18.54
N ALA A 432 30.49 -1.86 -18.06
CA ALA A 432 30.82 -3.01 -18.91
C ALA A 432 29.64 -3.50 -19.77
N SER A 433 28.41 -3.23 -19.35
CA SER A 433 27.23 -3.64 -20.11
C SER A 433 27.15 -2.89 -21.45
N THR A 434 26.81 -3.63 -22.50
CA THR A 434 26.48 -3.08 -23.82
C THR A 434 25.05 -3.38 -24.24
N ALA A 435 24.25 -3.94 -23.33
CA ALA A 435 22.86 -4.28 -23.57
C ALA A 435 21.99 -3.02 -23.65
N ASN A 436 20.83 -3.15 -24.30
CA ASN A 436 19.83 -2.10 -24.37
C ASN A 436 19.21 -1.79 -23.00
N ASP A 437 19.14 -2.79 -22.11
CA ASP A 437 18.68 -2.64 -20.73
C ASP A 437 19.87 -2.58 -19.76
N LEU A 438 19.79 -1.67 -18.80
CA LEU A 438 20.69 -1.57 -17.67
C LEU A 438 19.90 -1.69 -16.35
N ASP A 439 20.10 -2.80 -15.66
CA ASP A 439 19.58 -3.03 -14.31
C ASP A 439 20.42 -2.26 -13.27
N LEU A 440 19.87 -1.18 -12.71
CA LEU A 440 20.54 -0.36 -11.71
C LEU A 440 20.66 -1.05 -10.34
N LYS A 441 19.74 -1.97 -10.03
CA LYS A 441 19.78 -2.74 -8.77
C LYS A 441 21.09 -3.51 -8.62
N ALA A 442 21.61 -4.03 -9.74
CA ALA A 442 22.88 -4.74 -9.80
C ALA A 442 24.09 -3.84 -9.42
N LEU A 443 23.96 -2.51 -9.53
CA LEU A 443 25.01 -1.54 -9.23
C LEU A 443 25.03 -1.12 -7.75
N ARG A 444 23.95 -1.38 -6.99
CA ARG A 444 23.85 -1.08 -5.54
C ARG A 444 24.20 0.38 -5.21
N LEU A 445 23.58 1.30 -5.94
CA LEU A 445 23.84 2.73 -5.85
C LEU A 445 23.33 3.32 -4.53
N THR A 446 23.93 4.44 -4.12
CA THR A 446 23.48 5.24 -2.97
C THR A 446 23.74 6.72 -3.24
N GLY A 447 22.77 7.59 -2.96
CA GLY A 447 22.83 9.02 -3.23
C GLY A 447 22.43 9.37 -4.66
N THR A 448 22.92 10.48 -5.18
CA THR A 448 22.55 10.97 -6.51
C THR A 448 23.63 10.68 -7.54
N HIS A 449 23.23 10.12 -8.69
CA HIS A 449 24.15 9.84 -9.81
C HIS A 449 23.63 10.39 -11.13
N THR A 450 24.52 10.50 -12.11
CA THR A 450 24.16 10.75 -13.51
C THR A 450 24.46 9.51 -14.35
N LEU A 451 23.41 8.89 -14.87
CA LEU A 451 23.53 7.80 -15.83
C LEU A 451 23.49 8.38 -17.24
N THR A 452 24.36 7.90 -18.12
CA THR A 452 24.36 8.25 -19.55
C THR A 452 24.41 7.02 -20.43
N ALA A 453 23.70 7.09 -21.55
CA ALA A 453 23.77 6.14 -22.65
C ALA A 453 24.26 6.88 -23.90
N ALA A 454 25.22 6.30 -24.62
CA ALA A 454 25.68 6.85 -25.90
C ALA A 454 25.55 5.82 -27.03
N VAL A 455 24.96 6.26 -28.15
CA VAL A 455 24.75 5.48 -29.38
C VAL A 455 25.13 6.35 -30.57
N GLY A 456 26.08 5.89 -31.38
CA GLY A 456 26.64 6.73 -32.44
C GLY A 456 27.25 8.01 -31.85
N THR A 457 26.75 9.16 -32.29
CA THR A 457 27.07 10.51 -31.80
C THR A 457 26.08 11.04 -30.76
N ASP A 458 24.98 10.33 -30.54
CA ASP A 458 23.91 10.77 -29.65
C ASP A 458 24.13 10.27 -28.23
N THR A 459 23.73 11.11 -27.27
CA THR A 459 23.79 10.80 -25.84
C THR A 459 22.42 11.09 -25.20
N ARG A 460 22.04 10.25 -24.24
CA ARG A 460 20.92 10.46 -23.32
C ARG A 460 21.43 10.40 -21.89
N SER A 461 20.75 11.12 -21.00
CA SER A 461 21.17 11.29 -19.62
C SER A 461 19.97 11.22 -18.70
N TRP A 462 20.13 10.52 -17.58
CA TRP A 462 19.14 10.40 -16.51
C TRP A 462 19.76 10.78 -15.18
N ALA A 463 19.00 11.50 -14.36
CA ALA A 463 19.30 11.56 -12.93
C ALA A 463 18.91 10.22 -12.32
N VAL A 464 19.84 9.58 -11.61
CA VAL A 464 19.53 8.41 -10.78
C VAL A 464 19.36 8.89 -9.35
N ASP A 465 18.20 8.58 -8.80
CA ASP A 465 17.90 8.77 -7.41
C ASP A 465 18.10 7.46 -6.64
N ALA A 466 19.16 7.42 -5.85
CA ALA A 466 19.42 6.35 -4.90
C ALA A 466 19.51 6.86 -3.46
N THR A 467 18.81 7.96 -3.15
CA THR A 467 18.62 8.42 -1.78
C THR A 467 17.29 7.87 -1.28
N ASP A 468 17.29 7.16 -0.14
CA ASP A 468 16.04 6.72 0.47
C ASP A 468 15.27 7.92 1.06
N PRO A 469 13.93 7.96 0.95
CA PRO A 469 13.15 8.96 1.65
C PRO A 469 13.25 8.74 3.16
N THR A 470 13.02 9.81 3.92
CA THR A 470 12.93 9.75 5.38
C THR A 470 11.48 9.72 5.83
N THR A 471 11.23 9.05 6.95
CA THR A 471 9.94 9.07 7.63
C THR A 471 10.18 9.26 9.11
N ASP A 472 9.49 10.25 9.66
CA ASP A 472 9.39 10.51 11.08
C ASP A 472 7.97 10.21 11.55
N TYR A 473 7.84 9.92 12.84
CA TYR A 473 6.56 9.70 13.49
C TYR A 473 6.38 10.67 14.66
N GLN A 474 5.13 11.05 14.89
CA GLN A 474 4.69 11.77 16.08
C GLN A 474 3.59 10.95 16.74
N LEU A 475 3.73 10.68 18.05
CA LEU A 475 2.70 10.01 18.83
C LEU A 475 1.96 10.99 19.74
N SER A 476 0.76 10.61 20.20
CA SER A 476 0.14 11.25 21.36
C SER A 476 1.00 11.10 22.62
N ASN A 477 0.74 11.88 23.66
CA ASN A 477 1.49 11.80 24.91
C ASN A 477 1.38 10.40 25.54
N SER A 478 2.52 9.75 25.77
CA SER A 478 2.59 8.48 26.53
C SER A 478 2.67 8.74 28.03
N LEU A 479 2.27 7.75 28.83
CA LEU A 479 2.49 7.77 30.28
C LEU A 479 3.97 7.59 30.64
N LEU A 480 4.65 6.77 29.85
CA LEU A 480 6.05 6.43 30.06
C LEU A 480 6.72 6.17 28.72
N THR A 481 7.97 6.60 28.61
CA THR A 481 8.84 6.28 27.47
C THR A 481 10.08 5.58 27.99
N VAL A 482 10.31 4.37 27.51
CA VAL A 482 11.47 3.53 27.87
C VAL A 482 12.37 3.40 26.66
N ARG A 483 13.67 3.68 26.85
CA ARG A 483 14.67 3.43 25.83
C ARG A 483 15.28 2.04 26.05
N LYS A 484 15.06 1.13 25.11
CA LYS A 484 15.60 -0.23 25.16
C LYS A 484 17.09 -0.22 24.80
N ALA A 485 17.78 -1.30 25.20
CA ALA A 485 19.21 -1.47 24.98
C ALA A 485 19.61 -1.52 23.49
N ASP A 486 18.69 -1.98 22.62
CA ASP A 486 18.84 -2.02 21.17
C ASP A 486 18.60 -0.65 20.50
N GLY A 487 18.23 0.38 21.26
CA GLY A 487 17.87 1.68 20.73
C GLY A 487 16.44 1.76 20.20
N THR A 488 15.57 0.80 20.48
CA THR A 488 14.13 0.95 20.24
C THR A 488 13.49 1.75 21.37
N SER A 489 12.55 2.65 21.06
CA SER A 489 11.70 3.29 22.08
C SER A 489 10.44 2.47 22.29
N GLU A 490 10.09 2.22 23.56
CA GLU A 490 8.80 1.68 23.98
C GLU A 490 7.98 2.78 24.67
N TYR A 491 6.73 2.92 24.25
CA TYR A 491 5.79 3.91 24.76
C TYR A 491 4.65 3.21 25.48
N VAL A 492 4.41 3.55 26.75
CA VAL A 492 3.30 3.00 27.53
C VAL A 492 2.11 3.95 27.44
N TYR A 493 0.96 3.42 27.02
CA TYR A 493 -0.31 4.14 27.02
C TYR A 493 -1.30 3.43 27.94
N ASN A 494 -2.20 4.21 28.52
CA ASN A 494 -3.36 3.71 29.23
C ASN A 494 -4.60 4.16 28.45
N GLY A 495 -5.03 3.32 27.49
CA GLY A 495 -6.03 3.65 26.49
C GLY A 495 -5.46 4.03 25.11
N PRO A 496 -6.35 4.34 24.13
CA PRO A 496 -5.99 4.62 22.74
C PRO A 496 -4.89 5.66 22.56
N PHE A 497 -4.12 5.53 21.47
CA PHE A 497 -3.06 6.48 21.11
C PHE A 497 -3.15 6.86 19.63
N THR A 498 -2.50 7.94 19.25
CA THR A 498 -2.45 8.37 17.84
C THR A 498 -1.04 8.36 17.28
N MET A 499 -0.92 8.13 15.98
CA MET A 499 0.33 8.20 15.22
C MET A 499 0.15 9.06 13.98
N LYS A 500 1.04 10.04 13.81
CA LYS A 500 1.20 10.77 12.55
C LYS A 500 2.52 10.38 11.91
N LEU A 501 2.49 9.97 10.64
CA LEU A 501 3.70 9.80 9.83
C LEU A 501 3.92 11.06 9.00
N THR A 502 5.16 11.54 8.98
CA THR A 502 5.59 12.66 8.14
C THR A 502 6.79 12.20 7.34
N ALA A 503 6.63 12.15 6.02
CA ALA A 503 7.70 11.81 5.11
C ALA A 503 8.38 13.07 4.56
N ALA A 504 9.67 12.95 4.28
CA ALA A 504 10.45 13.96 3.60
C ALA A 504 11.49 13.29 2.70
N ASP A 505 11.82 13.95 1.60
CA ASP A 505 12.77 13.46 0.61
C ASP A 505 13.68 14.60 0.13
N ASP A 506 14.84 14.27 -0.44
CA ASP A 506 15.78 15.26 -0.97
C ASP A 506 15.31 15.87 -2.31
N ARG A 507 14.24 15.33 -2.87
CA ARG A 507 13.57 15.79 -4.09
C ARG A 507 12.08 16.05 -3.86
N THR A 508 11.51 16.83 -4.76
CA THR A 508 10.06 17.03 -4.82
C THR A 508 9.40 15.84 -5.50
N GLY A 509 8.37 15.28 -4.88
CA GLY A 509 7.61 14.18 -5.45
C GLY A 509 6.53 13.69 -4.48
N ALA A 510 5.69 12.78 -4.95
CA ALA A 510 4.76 12.09 -4.06
C ALA A 510 5.53 11.14 -3.13
N LEU A 511 5.08 11.08 -1.88
CA LEU A 511 5.63 10.20 -0.85
C LEU A 511 4.49 9.32 -0.33
N THR A 512 4.68 8.01 -0.41
CA THR A 512 3.70 7.03 0.06
C THR A 512 4.24 6.37 1.31
N SER A 513 3.72 6.77 2.48
CA SER A 513 4.06 6.14 3.75
C SER A 513 3.22 4.90 4.00
N GLU A 514 3.81 3.90 4.62
CA GLU A 514 3.16 2.67 5.03
C GLU A 514 3.51 2.34 6.48
N PHE A 515 2.63 1.63 7.17
CA PHE A 515 2.93 1.02 8.46
C PHE A 515 2.41 -0.41 8.54
N ARG A 516 2.91 -1.18 9.49
CA ARG A 516 2.35 -2.49 9.86
C ARG A 516 2.45 -2.70 11.36
N THR A 517 1.54 -3.53 11.89
CA THR A 517 1.48 -3.87 13.30
C THR A 517 1.86 -5.33 13.48
N ASP A 518 2.78 -5.60 14.40
CA ASP A 518 3.23 -6.96 14.77
C ASP A 518 3.69 -7.84 13.59
N GLY A 519 4.32 -7.22 12.58
CA GLY A 519 4.82 -7.92 11.40
C GLY A 519 3.74 -8.38 10.41
N ASP A 520 2.50 -7.89 10.56
CA ASP A 520 1.41 -8.13 9.61
C ASP A 520 1.64 -7.40 8.25
N GLY A 521 0.61 -7.27 7.42
CA GLY A 521 0.69 -6.59 6.12
C GLY A 521 1.05 -5.12 6.20
N TRP A 522 1.80 -4.65 5.21
CA TRP A 522 2.01 -3.22 4.99
C TRP A 522 0.69 -2.56 4.59
N PHE A 523 0.32 -1.52 5.33
CA PHE A 523 -0.89 -0.74 5.15
C PHE A 523 -0.51 0.69 4.76
N ASN A 524 -1.08 1.19 3.66
CA ASN A 524 -0.88 2.56 3.19
C ASN A 524 -1.44 3.56 4.19
N TYR A 525 -0.59 4.45 4.67
CA TYR A 525 -0.96 5.52 5.59
C TYR A 525 -1.58 6.69 4.85
N PHE A 526 -2.81 7.05 5.21
CA PHE A 526 -3.56 8.17 4.60
C PHE A 526 -4.12 9.17 5.63
N GLY A 527 -3.57 9.17 6.85
CA GLY A 527 -4.14 9.94 7.97
C GLY A 527 -5.33 9.21 8.60
N TRP A 528 -6.47 9.87 8.79
CA TRP A 528 -7.68 9.25 9.32
C TRP A 528 -8.78 9.18 8.25
N PRO A 529 -9.65 8.14 8.21
CA PRO A 529 -10.64 7.97 7.14
C PRO A 529 -11.60 9.15 6.95
N SER A 530 -11.97 9.85 8.03
CA SER A 530 -12.85 11.02 7.98
C SER A 530 -12.10 12.35 7.84
N ASP A 531 -10.78 12.35 8.02
CA ASP A 531 -9.91 13.52 7.91
C ASP A 531 -8.46 13.08 7.68
N SER A 532 -7.97 13.21 6.45
CA SER A 532 -6.60 12.81 6.09
C SER A 532 -5.51 13.62 6.79
N THR A 533 -5.84 14.76 7.41
CA THR A 533 -4.88 15.55 8.18
C THR A 533 -4.76 15.09 9.63
N SER A 534 -5.77 14.35 10.11
CA SER A 534 -5.79 13.78 11.44
C SER A 534 -4.84 12.59 11.55
N PRO A 535 -4.11 12.44 12.68
CA PRO A 535 -3.31 11.26 12.96
C PRO A 535 -4.12 9.96 12.90
N TRP A 536 -3.45 8.85 12.58
CA TRP A 536 -4.04 7.53 12.67
C TRP A 536 -4.32 7.19 14.13
N HIS A 537 -5.53 6.72 14.43
CA HIS A 537 -5.97 6.43 15.80
C HIS A 537 -5.96 4.93 16.07
N PHE A 538 -5.09 4.49 16.98
CA PHE A 538 -4.98 3.11 17.40
C PHE A 538 -5.82 2.83 18.66
N THR A 539 -6.61 1.76 18.61
CA THR A 539 -7.47 1.30 19.68
C THR A 539 -7.34 -0.22 19.83
N PRO A 540 -7.61 -0.80 21.01
CA PRO A 540 -7.44 -2.24 21.20
C PRO A 540 -8.44 -3.08 20.38
N SER A 541 -9.62 -2.54 20.05
CA SER A 541 -10.69 -3.25 19.31
C SER A 541 -10.98 -2.69 17.91
N GLY A 542 -10.28 -1.62 17.50
CA GLY A 542 -10.61 -0.86 16.30
C GLY A 542 -11.74 0.14 16.52
N THR A 543 -11.78 1.18 15.68
CA THR A 543 -12.83 2.20 15.63
C THR A 543 -13.74 1.93 14.43
N GLU A 544 -15.04 1.79 14.67
CA GLU A 544 -16.01 1.67 13.59
C GLU A 544 -16.34 3.05 13.00
N ILE A 545 -16.13 3.22 11.71
CA ILE A 545 -16.49 4.40 10.91
C ILE A 545 -17.26 3.90 9.69
N ASP A 546 -18.49 4.37 9.52
CA ASP A 546 -19.37 3.97 8.42
C ASP A 546 -19.40 2.44 8.20
N HIS A 547 -19.51 1.68 9.29
CA HIS A 547 -19.52 0.21 9.31
C HIS A 547 -18.27 -0.48 8.76
N LEU A 548 -17.13 0.21 8.81
CA LEU A 548 -15.80 -0.35 8.60
C LEU A 548 -14.96 -0.11 9.85
N VAL A 549 -13.99 -0.97 10.11
CA VAL A 549 -13.19 -0.89 11.33
C VAL A 549 -11.75 -0.50 10.99
N TYR A 550 -11.26 0.53 11.66
CA TYR A 550 -9.93 1.10 11.45
C TYR A 550 -9.12 1.13 12.75
N GLY A 551 -7.79 1.07 12.63
CA GLY A 551 -6.89 1.29 13.74
C GLY A 551 -6.99 0.28 14.89
N LYS A 552 -7.42 -0.96 14.62
CA LYS A 552 -7.31 -2.03 15.60
C LYS A 552 -5.83 -2.37 15.80
N LEU A 553 -5.38 -2.41 17.05
CA LEU A 553 -4.05 -2.87 17.42
C LEU A 553 -3.99 -4.41 17.44
N GLY A 554 -2.81 -4.96 17.16
CA GLY A 554 -2.63 -6.40 16.95
C GLY A 554 -3.26 -6.89 15.65
N LYS A 555 -3.88 -8.08 15.68
CA LYS A 555 -4.57 -8.63 14.51
C LYS A 555 -5.69 -7.69 14.04
N PRO A 556 -5.70 -7.23 12.78
CA PRO A 556 -6.73 -6.32 12.30
C PRO A 556 -8.15 -6.92 12.38
N ARG A 557 -9.13 -6.06 12.63
CA ARG A 557 -10.57 -6.34 12.50
C ARG A 557 -10.97 -5.63 11.22
N LEU A 558 -11.02 -6.35 10.10
CA LEU A 558 -11.24 -5.79 8.77
C LEU A 558 -12.71 -5.57 8.48
N SER A 559 -13.56 -6.23 9.26
CA SER A 559 -15.00 -6.14 9.22
C SER A 559 -15.56 -5.98 10.64
N PRO A 560 -16.68 -5.25 10.85
CA PRO A 560 -17.32 -5.16 12.16
C PRO A 560 -17.72 -6.52 12.76
N TRP A 561 -17.82 -7.58 11.96
CA TRP A 561 -18.18 -8.92 12.47
C TRP A 561 -16.96 -9.79 12.80
N ASP A 562 -15.75 -9.34 12.49
CA ASP A 562 -14.53 -10.04 12.91
C ASP A 562 -14.33 -9.90 14.43
N ASP A 563 -13.45 -10.76 14.97
CA ASP A 563 -13.16 -10.88 16.40
C ASP A 563 -12.95 -9.50 17.09
N PRO A 564 -13.88 -9.09 17.98
CA PRO A 564 -13.81 -7.81 18.66
C PRO A 564 -12.87 -7.82 19.86
N THR A 565 -12.19 -8.95 20.14
CA THR A 565 -11.31 -9.11 21.31
C THR A 565 -10.29 -7.98 21.36
N PRO A 566 -10.32 -7.16 22.44
CA PRO A 566 -9.37 -6.09 22.64
C PRO A 566 -7.93 -6.63 22.69
N SER A 567 -7.03 -6.00 21.96
CA SER A 567 -5.60 -6.29 21.99
C SER A 567 -4.88 -5.33 22.92
N TYR A 568 -4.47 -5.83 24.08
CA TYR A 568 -3.67 -5.10 25.08
C TYR A 568 -2.27 -5.70 25.18
N GLY A 569 -1.35 -4.96 25.79
CA GLY A 569 0.04 -5.37 25.98
C GLY A 569 0.97 -4.81 24.90
N GLN A 570 2.07 -5.52 24.67
CA GLN A 570 3.14 -5.04 23.78
C GLN A 570 2.81 -5.27 22.31
N HIS A 571 3.04 -4.24 21.51
CA HIS A 571 2.88 -4.22 20.06
C HIS A 571 4.08 -3.55 19.41
N THR A 572 4.46 -4.02 18.22
CA THR A 572 5.49 -3.38 17.40
C THR A 572 4.82 -2.68 16.22
N ILE A 573 5.12 -1.39 16.04
CA ILE A 573 4.72 -0.64 14.85
C ILE A 573 5.96 -0.41 14.01
N GLU A 574 5.93 -0.94 12.79
CA GLU A 574 6.95 -0.67 11.77
C GLU A 574 6.38 0.31 10.76
N TYR A 575 7.24 1.19 10.23
CA TYR A 575 6.84 2.20 9.25
C TYR A 575 7.98 2.46 8.25
N ARG A 576 7.60 2.83 7.03
CA ARG A 576 8.50 3.17 5.92
C ARG A 576 7.82 4.11 4.94
N THR A 577 8.57 4.64 3.99
CA THR A 577 8.03 5.43 2.88
C THR A 577 8.68 5.02 1.57
N THR A 578 7.91 5.11 0.49
CA THR A 578 8.39 5.05 -0.89
C THR A 578 8.30 6.43 -1.53
N ASP A 579 9.38 6.85 -2.21
CA ASP A 579 9.43 8.13 -2.94
C ASP A 579 8.84 8.03 -4.36
N ALA A 580 8.86 9.15 -5.09
CA ALA A 580 8.36 9.23 -6.46
C ALA A 580 9.26 8.51 -7.49
N ALA A 581 10.55 8.33 -7.19
CA ALA A 581 11.47 7.53 -7.99
C ALA A 581 11.27 6.02 -7.74
N GLY A 582 10.50 5.64 -6.73
CA GLY A 582 10.16 4.26 -6.40
C GLY A 582 11.08 3.62 -5.36
N ASN A 583 12.01 4.38 -4.75
CA ASN A 583 12.88 3.89 -3.69
C ASN A 583 12.08 3.74 -2.39
N THR A 584 12.12 2.56 -1.80
CA THR A 584 11.44 2.26 -0.53
C THR A 584 12.46 2.21 0.59
N ALA A 585 12.36 3.15 1.53
CA ALA A 585 13.28 3.22 2.66
C ALA A 585 13.25 1.96 3.54
N THR A 586 14.39 1.68 4.18
CA THR A 586 14.45 0.65 5.22
C THR A 586 13.46 0.96 6.34
N ALA A 587 12.66 -0.04 6.73
CA ALA A 587 11.67 0.11 7.79
C ALA A 587 12.31 0.48 9.14
N LYS A 588 11.72 1.46 9.81
CA LYS A 588 12.00 1.79 11.22
C LYS A 588 10.88 1.26 12.09
N SER A 589 11.10 1.19 13.40
CA SER A 589 10.06 0.73 14.33
C SER A 589 10.07 1.47 15.67
N PHE A 590 8.95 1.36 16.36
CA PHE A 590 8.82 1.64 17.79
C PHE A 590 7.89 0.60 18.41
N GLN A 591 7.93 0.49 19.74
CA GLN A 591 7.07 -0.41 20.48
C GLN A 591 6.05 0.38 21.30
N VAL A 592 4.88 -0.22 21.49
CA VAL A 592 3.82 0.31 22.33
C VAL A 592 3.42 -0.76 23.33
N ASN A 593 3.27 -0.37 24.59
CA ASN A 593 2.59 -1.18 25.58
C ASN A 593 1.24 -0.54 25.90
N LEU A 594 0.16 -1.15 25.43
CA LEU A 594 -1.19 -0.64 25.58
C LEU A 594 -1.87 -1.26 26.79
N LEU A 595 -2.07 -0.47 27.84
CA LEU A 595 -2.88 -0.83 28.99
C LEU A 595 -4.36 -0.50 28.75
N PRO A 596 -5.30 -1.25 29.37
CA PRO A 596 -6.71 -0.90 29.36
C PRO A 596 -6.95 0.48 29.94
N ALA A 597 -7.83 1.27 29.29
CA ALA A 597 -8.20 2.60 29.76
C ALA A 597 -8.71 2.59 31.21
N PRO A 598 -8.50 3.68 31.99
CA PRO A 598 -8.97 3.75 33.36
C PRO A 598 -10.50 3.69 33.44
N PRO A 599 -11.08 3.21 34.56
CA PRO A 599 -12.52 3.26 34.74
C PRO A 599 -13.03 4.70 34.75
N ALA A 600 -14.23 4.91 34.20
CA ALA A 600 -14.82 6.25 34.11
C ALA A 600 -15.06 6.86 35.50
N CYS A 601 -14.61 8.09 35.69
CA CYS A 601 -14.73 8.81 36.95
C CYS A 601 -16.20 9.07 37.31
N THR A 602 -16.60 8.74 38.54
CA THR A 602 -17.88 9.19 39.12
C THR A 602 -17.72 10.49 39.91
N ASN A 603 -16.53 10.75 40.42
CA ASN A 603 -16.15 11.98 41.08
C ASN A 603 -14.73 12.38 40.67
N THR A 604 -14.53 13.64 40.29
CA THR A 604 -13.22 14.14 39.85
C THR A 604 -12.77 15.28 40.74
N ILE A 605 -11.54 15.18 41.25
CA ILE A 605 -10.87 16.20 42.05
C ILE A 605 -9.71 16.74 41.23
N THR A 606 -9.70 18.05 41.05
CA THR A 606 -8.62 18.80 40.41
C THR A 606 -8.12 19.90 41.33
N GLY A 607 -6.93 20.45 41.08
CA GLY A 607 -6.38 21.52 41.90
C GLY A 607 -6.00 21.06 43.32
N SER A 608 -6.02 21.97 44.28
CA SER A 608 -5.60 21.68 45.66
C SER A 608 -6.77 21.18 46.53
N HIS A 609 -6.51 20.14 47.32
CA HIS A 609 -7.45 19.58 48.28
C HIS A 609 -6.76 19.33 49.62
N ASP A 610 -7.25 19.95 50.68
CA ASP A 610 -6.75 19.75 52.05
C ASP A 610 -7.64 18.79 52.83
N GLY A 611 -7.04 17.82 53.49
CA GLY A 611 -7.75 16.82 54.30
C GLY A 611 -7.74 15.43 53.67
N ALA A 612 -8.14 14.45 54.49
CA ALA A 612 -8.18 13.05 54.07
C ALA A 612 -9.39 12.76 53.17
N ILE A 613 -9.20 11.89 52.18
CA ILE A 613 -10.26 11.41 51.29
C ILE A 613 -10.58 9.96 51.66
N VAL A 614 -11.86 9.66 51.83
CA VAL A 614 -12.37 8.30 51.94
C VAL A 614 -13.23 8.02 50.71
N VAL A 615 -12.77 7.11 49.86
CA VAL A 615 -13.48 6.70 48.64
C VAL A 615 -14.38 5.53 49.03
N THR A 616 -15.67 5.80 49.16
CA THR A 616 -16.68 4.87 49.71
C THR A 616 -17.30 3.99 48.64
N ASP A 617 -17.46 4.52 47.43
CA ASP A 617 -18.11 3.91 46.28
C ASP A 617 -17.68 4.61 44.98
N GLY A 618 -18.04 4.01 43.84
CA GLY A 618 -17.74 4.55 42.52
C GLY A 618 -16.23 4.67 42.25
N VAL A 619 -15.87 5.61 41.37
CA VAL A 619 -14.50 5.88 40.95
C VAL A 619 -14.17 7.34 41.30
N THR A 620 -13.29 7.52 42.28
CA THR A 620 -12.73 8.85 42.58
C THR A 620 -11.46 9.06 41.78
N CYS A 621 -11.47 10.06 40.92
CA CYS A 621 -10.34 10.46 40.10
C CYS A 621 -9.66 11.70 40.67
N LEU A 622 -8.34 11.64 40.86
CA LEU A 622 -7.49 12.80 41.07
C LEU A 622 -6.82 13.11 39.74
N ASP A 623 -7.14 14.25 39.16
CA ASP A 623 -6.64 14.66 37.85
C ASP A 623 -5.81 15.94 38.01
N HIS A 624 -4.49 15.80 37.85
CA HIS A 624 -3.50 16.85 38.09
C HIS A 624 -3.70 17.58 39.43
N ALA A 625 -4.08 16.83 40.47
CA ALA A 625 -4.47 17.36 41.77
C ALA A 625 -3.28 17.40 42.76
N GLN A 626 -3.38 18.29 43.75
CA GLN A 626 -2.47 18.42 44.89
C GLN A 626 -3.25 18.11 46.17
N LEU A 627 -3.18 16.87 46.63
CA LEU A 627 -3.84 16.41 47.85
C LEU A 627 -2.90 16.54 49.06
N HIS A 628 -3.35 17.20 50.12
CA HIS A 628 -2.70 17.25 51.43
C HIS A 628 -3.49 16.45 52.47
N GLY A 629 -3.37 15.13 52.39
CA GLY A 629 -4.08 14.21 53.26
C GLY A 629 -3.95 12.76 52.80
N ALA A 630 -4.35 11.82 53.66
CA ALA A 630 -4.34 10.40 53.33
C ALA A 630 -5.57 10.02 52.48
N ILE A 631 -5.42 8.99 51.65
CA ILE A 631 -6.53 8.37 50.91
C ILE A 631 -6.82 6.99 51.50
N VAL A 632 -8.09 6.73 51.77
CA VAL A 632 -8.61 5.39 52.11
C VAL A 632 -9.61 4.96 51.06
N VAL A 633 -9.36 3.85 50.37
CA VAL A 633 -10.28 3.25 49.39
C VAL A 633 -10.98 2.08 50.05
N GLN A 634 -12.30 2.19 50.18
CA GLN A 634 -13.15 1.17 50.79
C GLN A 634 -13.45 0.02 49.82
N PRO A 635 -13.95 -1.12 50.34
CA PRO A 635 -14.26 -2.27 49.51
C PRO A 635 -15.20 -1.96 48.35
N GLY A 636 -14.84 -2.39 47.13
CA GLY A 636 -15.62 -2.19 45.91
C GLY A 636 -15.56 -0.78 45.30
N ALA A 637 -14.86 0.16 45.93
CA ALA A 637 -14.62 1.49 45.39
C ALA A 637 -13.30 1.54 44.60
N SER A 638 -13.13 2.54 43.74
CA SER A 638 -11.97 2.68 42.87
C SER A 638 -11.29 4.05 43.00
N LEU A 639 -9.97 4.04 42.85
CA LEU A 639 -9.13 5.24 42.85
C LEU A 639 -8.35 5.30 41.55
N VAL A 640 -8.45 6.42 40.84
CA VAL A 640 -7.58 6.73 39.69
C VAL A 640 -6.87 8.04 40.01
N ALA A 641 -5.54 8.07 40.00
CA ALA A 641 -4.77 9.30 40.14
C ALA A 641 -3.91 9.48 38.89
N THR A 642 -4.02 10.63 38.24
CA THR A 642 -3.27 10.97 37.02
C THR A 642 -2.54 12.28 37.23
N GLY A 643 -1.22 12.31 36.98
CA GLY A 643 -0.39 13.52 37.09
C GLY A 643 -0.46 14.22 38.44
N SER A 644 -0.86 13.51 39.49
CA SER A 644 -1.26 14.08 40.78
C SER A 644 -0.16 13.96 41.83
N THR A 645 -0.21 14.79 42.86
CA THR A 645 0.66 14.70 44.03
C THR A 645 -0.18 14.50 45.28
N ILE A 646 0.10 13.43 46.02
CA ILE A 646 -0.58 13.05 47.26
C ILE A 646 0.43 13.16 48.40
N THR A 647 0.25 14.16 49.25
CA THR A 647 1.03 14.34 50.48
C THR A 647 0.30 13.66 51.63
N GLY A 648 0.44 12.33 51.68
CA GLY A 648 -0.22 11.43 52.61
C GLY A 648 -0.03 9.97 52.18
N GLY A 649 -0.50 9.03 53.01
CA GLY A 649 -0.51 7.61 52.66
C GLY A 649 -1.75 7.22 51.85
N ILE A 650 -1.63 6.13 51.10
CA ILE A 650 -2.77 5.48 50.42
C ILE A 650 -3.00 4.12 51.07
N SER A 651 -4.24 3.84 51.47
CA SER A 651 -4.67 2.53 51.94
C SER A 651 -5.90 2.08 51.16
N ALA A 652 -5.74 1.06 50.33
CA ALA A 652 -6.83 0.43 49.59
C ALA A 652 -6.99 -1.01 50.06
N ALA A 653 -8.20 -1.38 50.48
CA ALA A 653 -8.51 -2.72 50.97
C ALA A 653 -9.78 -3.25 50.29
N ASN A 654 -9.64 -4.34 49.55
CA ASN A 654 -10.68 -4.94 48.72
C ASN A 654 -11.32 -3.95 47.74
N ALA A 655 -10.52 -3.00 47.26
CA ALA A 655 -10.94 -2.05 46.23
C ALA A 655 -11.34 -2.78 44.95
N ASP A 656 -12.13 -2.12 44.12
CA ASP A 656 -12.42 -2.61 42.79
C ASP A 656 -11.20 -2.44 41.88
N SER A 657 -10.73 -1.20 41.72
CA SER A 657 -9.55 -0.85 40.93
C SER A 657 -8.70 0.25 41.59
N VAL A 658 -7.38 0.17 41.48
CA VAL A 658 -6.45 1.22 41.94
C VAL A 658 -5.43 1.54 40.86
N GLU A 659 -5.50 2.75 40.31
CA GLU A 659 -4.60 3.22 39.26
C GLU A 659 -3.86 4.49 39.69
N LEU A 660 -2.53 4.46 39.64
CA LEU A 660 -1.64 5.59 39.92
C LEU A 660 -0.76 5.83 38.69
N LEU A 661 -1.12 6.84 37.91
CA LEU A 661 -0.55 7.16 36.60
C LEU A 661 0.22 8.48 36.72
N ASP A 662 1.54 8.43 36.53
CA ASP A 662 2.45 9.56 36.72
C ASP A 662 2.19 10.34 38.03
N THR A 663 1.90 9.59 39.10
CA THR A 663 1.45 10.16 40.38
C THR A 663 2.58 10.10 41.42
N THR A 664 2.76 11.18 42.18
CA THR A 664 3.71 11.25 43.29
C THR A 664 2.99 11.07 44.62
N VAL A 665 3.30 9.98 45.33
CA VAL A 665 2.81 9.71 46.68
C VAL A 665 3.92 10.00 47.69
N ARG A 666 3.77 11.07 48.47
CA ARG A 666 4.66 11.40 49.60
C ARG A 666 4.20 10.71 50.88
N GLY A 667 4.26 9.39 50.86
CA GLY A 667 3.81 8.52 51.93
C GLY A 667 3.90 7.04 51.52
N ALA A 668 3.48 6.15 52.40
CA ALA A 668 3.36 4.73 52.08
C ALA A 668 2.06 4.45 51.30
N ALA A 669 2.10 3.52 50.37
CA ALA A 669 0.94 3.04 49.62
C ALA A 669 0.76 1.53 49.86
N THR A 670 -0.40 1.14 50.38
CA THR A 670 -0.78 -0.26 50.60
C THR A 670 -2.04 -0.57 49.82
N ILE A 671 -1.96 -1.53 48.90
CA ILE A 671 -3.03 -1.94 48.01
C ILE A 671 -3.25 -3.44 48.20
N ALA A 672 -4.34 -3.80 48.85
CA ALA A 672 -4.61 -5.17 49.27
C ALA A 672 -5.98 -5.67 48.79
N GLY A 673 -6.03 -6.90 48.27
CA GLY A 673 -7.28 -7.58 47.93
C GLY A 673 -8.05 -6.98 46.74
N THR A 674 -7.42 -6.17 45.90
CA THR A 674 -8.04 -5.53 44.74
C THR A 674 -8.44 -6.56 43.69
N ALA A 675 -9.63 -6.42 43.11
CA ALA A 675 -10.27 -7.47 42.32
C ALA A 675 -10.22 -7.29 40.79
N HIS A 676 -10.20 -6.05 40.27
CA HIS A 676 -10.25 -5.81 38.82
C HIS A 676 -8.93 -5.30 38.23
N ASP A 677 -8.38 -4.20 38.75
CA ASP A 677 -7.15 -3.63 38.21
C ASP A 677 -6.25 -3.00 39.29
N VAL A 678 -4.94 -3.17 39.12
CA VAL A 678 -3.92 -2.47 39.89
C VAL A 678 -2.84 -2.02 38.91
N THR A 679 -2.83 -0.74 38.58
CA THR A 679 -1.90 -0.18 37.59
C THR A 679 -1.15 1.01 38.18
N ILE A 680 0.14 0.86 38.41
CA ILE A 680 1.04 1.90 38.92
C ILE A 680 2.13 2.11 37.88
N VAL A 681 2.03 3.21 37.13
CA VAL A 681 2.89 3.48 35.98
C VAL A 681 3.47 4.88 36.09
N GLY A 682 4.80 4.97 36.04
CA GLY A 682 5.52 6.23 36.22
C GLY A 682 5.42 6.76 37.66
N GLY A 683 5.72 8.05 37.83
CA GLY A 683 5.62 8.72 39.13
C GLY A 683 6.58 8.19 40.21
N SER A 684 6.25 8.46 41.48
CA SER A 684 7.09 8.07 42.61
C SER A 684 6.31 7.80 43.89
N VAL A 685 6.80 6.84 44.69
CA VAL A 685 6.32 6.56 46.05
C VAL A 685 7.46 6.83 47.03
N GLN A 686 7.35 7.93 47.77
CA GLN A 686 8.31 8.32 48.81
C GLN A 686 7.99 7.62 50.14
N GLY A 687 7.97 6.29 50.09
CA GLY A 687 7.56 5.41 51.18
C GLY A 687 7.64 3.95 50.73
N ALA A 688 7.10 3.04 51.55
CA ALA A 688 6.93 1.66 51.15
C ALA A 688 5.73 1.52 50.19
N LEU A 689 5.88 0.68 49.17
CA LEU A 689 4.80 0.28 48.26
C LEU A 689 4.53 -1.22 48.48
N ALA A 690 3.32 -1.55 48.93
CA ALA A 690 2.93 -2.92 49.24
C ALA A 690 1.69 -3.35 48.44
N LEU A 691 1.83 -4.42 47.65
CA LEU A 691 0.73 -5.05 46.91
C LEU A 691 0.51 -6.45 47.48
N SER A 692 -0.65 -6.72 48.07
CA SER A 692 -0.92 -8.03 48.69
C SER A 692 -2.28 -8.62 48.31
N GLY A 693 -2.29 -9.89 47.92
CA GLY A 693 -3.54 -10.62 47.68
C GLY A 693 -4.42 -10.05 46.58
N ASN A 694 -3.91 -9.18 45.69
CA ASN A 694 -4.70 -8.63 44.60
C ASN A 694 -4.96 -9.73 43.57
N ASN A 695 -6.22 -9.98 43.22
CA ASN A 695 -6.65 -11.05 42.33
C ASN A 695 -7.39 -10.48 41.12
N THR A 696 -6.65 -9.97 40.14
CA THR A 696 -7.14 -9.18 39.00
C THR A 696 -7.53 -10.03 37.78
N GLY A 697 -7.83 -11.31 38.00
CA GLY A 697 -8.26 -12.25 36.97
C GLY A 697 -7.18 -12.49 35.91
N ALA A 698 -7.49 -12.18 34.65
CA ALA A 698 -6.56 -12.36 33.53
C ALA A 698 -5.52 -11.24 33.39
N ARG A 699 -5.70 -10.11 34.10
CA ARG A 699 -4.80 -8.95 34.03
C ARG A 699 -3.74 -9.05 35.11
N GLN A 700 -2.48 -8.84 34.76
CA GLN A 700 -1.41 -8.73 35.74
C GLN A 700 -1.45 -7.35 36.39
N PRO A 701 -1.32 -7.24 37.73
CA PRO A 701 -1.01 -5.96 38.36
C PRO A 701 0.25 -5.36 37.72
N VAL A 702 0.20 -4.10 37.33
CA VAL A 702 1.33 -3.41 36.70
C VAL A 702 2.00 -2.49 37.72
N VAL A 703 3.31 -2.64 37.89
CA VAL A 703 4.16 -1.70 38.64
C VAL A 703 5.37 -1.42 37.76
N ALA A 704 5.37 -0.29 37.07
CA ALA A 704 6.25 -0.05 35.93
C ALA A 704 6.80 1.39 35.89
N GLY A 705 8.11 1.54 35.74
CA GLY A 705 8.75 2.85 35.68
C GLY A 705 8.59 3.70 36.95
N VAL A 706 8.29 3.07 38.10
CA VAL A 706 8.02 3.77 39.36
C VAL A 706 9.31 3.95 40.15
N SER A 707 9.50 5.13 40.74
CA SER A 707 10.56 5.36 41.74
C SER A 707 10.06 5.15 43.16
N VAL A 708 10.55 4.13 43.86
CA VAL A 708 10.15 3.79 45.24
C VAL A 708 11.33 4.00 46.18
N THR A 709 11.19 4.92 47.15
CA THR A 709 12.28 5.17 48.13
C THR A 709 12.30 4.14 49.26
N GLY A 710 11.15 3.55 49.59
CA GLY A 710 11.05 2.45 50.55
C GLY A 710 11.18 1.08 49.90
N ALA A 711 10.70 0.05 50.59
CA ALA A 711 10.63 -1.30 50.04
C ALA A 711 9.44 -1.43 49.07
N LEU A 712 9.63 -2.19 47.98
CA LEU A 712 8.56 -2.65 47.10
C LEU A 712 8.26 -4.12 47.45
N THR A 713 7.10 -4.39 48.03
CA THR A 713 6.76 -5.75 48.51
C THR A 713 5.49 -6.25 47.83
N CYS A 714 5.58 -7.45 47.23
CA CYS A 714 4.43 -8.07 46.58
C CYS A 714 4.24 -9.51 47.06
N VAL A 715 3.07 -9.82 47.63
CA VAL A 715 2.81 -11.13 48.24
C VAL A 715 1.40 -11.62 47.87
N GLY A 716 1.31 -12.84 47.33
CA GLY A 716 0.03 -13.52 47.10
C GLY A 716 -0.87 -12.87 46.04
N ASN A 717 -0.34 -11.98 45.19
CA ASN A 717 -1.08 -11.45 44.05
C ASN A 717 -1.25 -12.53 42.98
N SER A 718 -2.40 -12.54 42.30
CA SER A 718 -2.73 -13.50 41.25
C SER A 718 -3.40 -12.78 40.08
N PRO A 719 -2.73 -12.66 38.92
CA PRO A 719 -1.39 -13.12 38.64
C PRO A 719 -0.31 -12.28 39.36
N ALA A 720 0.95 -12.74 39.31
CA ALA A 720 2.07 -11.98 39.88
C ALA A 720 2.23 -10.61 39.16
N PRO A 721 2.65 -9.54 39.87
CA PRO A 721 2.79 -8.24 39.24
C PRO A 721 3.91 -8.21 38.18
N SER A 722 3.78 -7.35 37.19
CA SER A 722 4.71 -7.18 36.09
C SER A 722 5.16 -5.72 35.97
N ASN A 723 6.38 -5.51 35.48
CA ASN A 723 6.90 -4.19 35.16
C ASN A 723 6.78 -3.85 33.69
N ILE A 724 6.14 -4.71 32.89
CA ILE A 724 5.91 -4.52 31.44
C ILE A 724 7.18 -4.12 30.66
N ALA A 725 8.34 -4.65 31.06
CA ALA A 725 9.67 -4.30 30.54
C ALA A 725 10.12 -2.84 30.77
N ALA A 726 9.45 -2.14 31.67
CA ALA A 726 9.76 -0.80 32.14
C ALA A 726 10.24 -0.85 33.61
N PRO A 727 11.57 -0.91 33.85
CA PRO A 727 12.12 -1.23 35.17
C PRO A 727 11.79 -0.16 36.22
N ASN A 728 11.57 -0.63 37.45
CA ASN A 728 11.37 0.25 38.60
C ASN A 728 12.71 0.65 39.23
N THR A 729 12.74 1.80 39.91
CA THR A 729 13.88 2.22 40.73
C THR A 729 13.52 2.10 42.21
N VAL A 730 14.00 1.05 42.88
CA VAL A 730 13.64 0.76 44.28
C VAL A 730 14.86 0.87 45.19
N ARG A 731 14.83 1.78 46.18
CA ARG A 731 15.93 1.97 47.13
C ARG A 731 15.88 1.01 48.32
N GLY A 732 14.69 0.70 48.84
CA GLY A 732 14.51 -0.17 50.01
C GLY A 732 14.53 -1.68 49.70
N GLY A 733 14.84 -2.05 48.46
CA GLY A 733 14.78 -3.43 47.97
C GLY A 733 13.39 -3.86 47.52
N ALA A 734 13.36 -4.76 46.53
CA ALA A 734 12.13 -5.38 46.03
C ALA A 734 12.02 -6.83 46.55
N LEU A 735 10.85 -7.20 47.08
CA LEU A 735 10.62 -8.44 47.82
C LEU A 735 9.40 -9.21 47.32
N GLY A 736 9.41 -10.53 47.56
CA GLY A 736 8.33 -11.43 47.17
C GLY A 736 8.21 -11.54 45.65
N GLN A 737 6.98 -11.43 45.13
CA GLN A 737 6.68 -11.48 43.70
C GLN A 737 7.26 -10.30 42.92
N CYS A 738 7.66 -9.22 43.59
CA CYS A 738 8.23 -8.04 42.95
C CYS A 738 9.76 -8.02 42.92
N SER A 739 10.44 -9.08 43.39
CA SER A 739 11.91 -9.12 43.48
C SER A 739 12.63 -8.98 42.14
N SER A 740 11.94 -9.24 41.02
CA SER A 740 12.45 -9.14 39.66
C SER A 740 11.94 -7.93 38.86
N LEU A 741 11.17 -7.02 39.49
CA LEU A 741 10.51 -5.88 38.82
C LEU A 741 11.31 -4.58 38.81
#